data_AF-A0A7R9WEL6-F1
#
_entry.id   AF-A0A7R9WEL6-F1
#
_cell.length_a   1.000
_cell.length_b   1.000
_cell.length_c   1.000
_cell.angle_alpha   90.00
_cell.angle_beta   90.00
_cell.angle_gamma   90.00
#
_symmetry.space_group_name_H-M   'P 1'
#
loop_
_entity.id
_entity.type
_entity.pdbx_description
1 polymer ?
#
loop_
_entity_poly.entity_id
_entity_poly.type
_entity_poly.pdbx_seq_one_letter_code
_entity_poly.pdbx_strand_id
1 'polypeptide(L)'
;RSCAMRPTARARYRLTVLAADLLILFALGYSFPRRCEAFTLQMGLLKVGTPMPWEKSKKHNHYIRKAGVRQFISTYNRVKDLKGDELLWGDEIEYGIFKLDSGSKKVRLSLRAKEVMDRLNEKERSHAHRVEGCNWVPEYGAWMVEATPNRPYTGFTHDLLRVERNMRLRRKRILTELAEDEVAPTIAAFPLLGARTEDSTVPSTQVGGSKAESDYISDDIINPHPRFGTLTANIRQRRGEKVNIRVPLFRDTNTPEYYGFPESPTDLDGCCGGNTLQLWRYGKGDASRAKYGNERVVVGCSTSSRDDEFNEISGGPVTLEKWLVDVKCEGCRGLFYRSAPNVIVPDADWPRNGDIVVGSEIPNIPGWIRLQNGYYLPITSDDGKIPFLHKVSKRAHASNPEKRTLGSSTPLFRSSGTFESFPGGDANILRGSTLQALLEDKLTLETTASNGSATSTQNETGDTQTDFDNVRAAIHMDAMAFGMGCCCLQITFQAKDLDESRFIYDQLAVMAPIMMALTASTPLLKGRIADTDCRWGIISESVDCRTPAERGLKSDPQPELAAKGQRRIFKSRYDSISTYIYQGAYTGAADEEVNSKKKRGLKNRVLNMYNDMPVPIDEDSYHLLRKSGIDPALSQHIAHLFIRDPLVVFEGAVEEVDDEIQTEHFESIQSTNWQSVRWKPPPPRNDPNDPHIGWRTEFRTMEIQLTDFENAAFTVFVVLLTRVILTFDLNLYIPISRVDANMQRAHSRNAAVKGKFFFRRHMAPLEEGDDGYGVRYTSMFARAANGESVSRSSSRNSDDDVDEDGVSTQRRKAPFAPGSNEENSYAEMTMAEIMTGKGDYFPGLIPLVQAYLDYINCDSITRARIDQYLDFIQKRATGELVTPATWIRNFVRTHESYKGDSVVSDEIAYDLMVACKEIGEGIRHVPELLGDVKIKPITSAGAYDVKLESKRLRNEHLLDLLRR
;
A
#
# COMPACT_ATOMS: atom_id res chain seq x y z
N ARG A 1 45.64 -9.36 -46.73
CA ARG A 1 47.09 -9.60 -46.87
C ARG A 1 47.38 -11.01 -46.32
N SER A 2 48.20 -11.79 -47.04
CA SER A 2 48.91 -13.03 -46.63
C SER A 2 48.31 -13.99 -45.57
N CYS A 3 48.07 -15.23 -46.02
CA CYS A 3 48.54 -16.51 -45.44
C CYS A 3 48.18 -16.90 -43.99
N ALA A 4 48.07 -18.17 -43.59
CA ALA A 4 47.85 -19.49 -44.19
C ALA A 4 48.34 -20.50 -43.13
N MET A 5 47.56 -21.54 -42.79
CA MET A 5 48.05 -22.91 -42.55
C MET A 5 46.92 -23.89 -42.17
N ARG A 6 46.81 -24.95 -42.98
CA ARG A 6 46.33 -26.32 -42.70
C ARG A 6 47.45 -27.25 -43.26
N PRO A 7 47.44 -28.60 -43.14
CA PRO A 7 46.55 -29.55 -42.45
C PRO A 7 47.34 -30.43 -41.43
N THR A 8 46.81 -31.48 -40.78
CA THR A 8 46.59 -32.89 -41.25
C THR A 8 45.65 -33.61 -40.25
N ALA A 9 44.74 -34.56 -40.55
CA ALA A 9 44.42 -35.47 -41.66
C ALA A 9 44.75 -36.98 -41.42
N ARG A 10 43.74 -37.75 -40.96
CA ARG A 10 43.47 -39.19 -41.20
C ARG A 10 41.97 -39.40 -40.85
N ALA A 11 41.02 -39.63 -41.77
CA ALA A 11 40.83 -40.74 -42.73
C ALA A 11 40.54 -42.09 -42.01
N ARG A 12 39.50 -42.88 -42.32
CA ARG A 12 38.68 -43.05 -43.55
C ARG A 12 37.29 -43.68 -43.22
N TYR A 13 36.26 -43.46 -44.07
CA TYR A 13 35.54 -44.46 -44.90
C TYR A 13 34.04 -44.17 -45.22
N ARG A 14 33.73 -44.21 -46.53
CA ARG A 14 32.45 -44.54 -47.21
C ARG A 14 31.16 -43.73 -46.96
N LEU A 15 30.92 -42.78 -47.87
CA LEU A 15 29.64 -42.72 -48.59
C LEU A 15 29.49 -43.99 -49.44
N THR A 16 28.36 -44.70 -49.32
CA THR A 16 27.54 -45.31 -50.42
C THR A 16 26.50 -46.31 -49.86
N VAL A 17 25.49 -45.83 -49.12
CA VAL A 17 24.09 -46.35 -49.11
C VAL A 17 23.22 -45.20 -48.57
N LEU A 18 22.70 -44.33 -49.44
CA LEU A 18 21.74 -43.27 -49.05
C LEU A 18 21.03 -42.69 -50.30
N ALA A 19 20.56 -43.59 -51.18
CA ALA A 19 19.90 -43.22 -52.44
C ALA A 19 18.66 -44.10 -52.76
N ALA A 20 18.16 -44.88 -51.80
CA ALA A 20 17.04 -45.80 -51.99
C ALA A 20 15.86 -45.58 -51.03
N ASP A 21 16.08 -45.00 -49.85
CA ASP A 21 15.00 -44.76 -48.86
C ASP A 21 14.29 -43.40 -49.00
N LEU A 22 14.67 -42.58 -49.98
CA LEU A 22 14.13 -41.23 -50.18
C LEU A 22 12.72 -41.19 -50.82
N LEU A 23 12.07 -42.34 -50.99
CA LEU A 23 10.77 -42.49 -51.66
C LEU A 23 9.68 -43.16 -50.81
N ILE A 24 9.95 -43.54 -49.55
CA ILE A 24 8.97 -44.16 -48.63
C ILE A 24 8.68 -43.25 -47.41
N LEU A 25 9.09 -41.98 -47.45
CA LEU A 25 8.80 -40.95 -46.42
C LEU A 25 7.89 -39.81 -46.90
N PHE A 26 7.16 -40.00 -48.00
CA PHE A 26 6.16 -39.04 -48.51
C PHE A 26 4.69 -39.43 -48.20
N ALA A 27 4.46 -40.50 -47.43
CA ALA A 27 3.14 -41.06 -47.16
C ALA A 27 2.64 -40.95 -45.71
N LEU A 28 3.42 -40.36 -44.79
CA LEU A 28 3.03 -40.12 -43.40
C LEU A 28 3.22 -38.64 -43.06
N GLY A 29 2.11 -37.91 -43.00
CA GLY A 29 2.11 -36.46 -42.80
C GLY A 29 2.55 -36.07 -41.40
N TYR A 30 3.72 -35.44 -41.30
CA TYR A 30 4.13 -34.67 -40.12
C TYR A 30 4.46 -33.24 -40.53
N SER A 31 3.65 -32.29 -40.07
CA SER A 31 3.90 -30.87 -40.26
C SER A 31 4.95 -30.37 -39.26
N PHE A 32 6.00 -29.72 -39.75
CA PHE A 32 6.98 -29.03 -38.90
C PHE A 32 6.32 -27.87 -38.14
N PRO A 33 6.34 -27.84 -36.79
CA PRO A 33 5.84 -26.69 -36.04
C PRO A 33 6.89 -25.56 -36.07
N ARG A 34 6.65 -24.54 -36.90
CA ARG A 34 7.31 -23.24 -36.74
C ARG A 34 6.74 -22.52 -35.50
N ARG A 35 7.26 -22.83 -34.32
CA ARG A 35 7.00 -22.03 -33.11
C ARG A 35 7.88 -20.77 -33.13
N CYS A 36 7.28 -19.64 -33.48
CA CYS A 36 7.65 -18.37 -32.89
C CYS A 36 6.56 -18.04 -31.88
N GLU A 37 6.72 -18.48 -30.64
CA GLU A 37 5.81 -18.13 -29.57
C GLU A 37 6.06 -16.66 -29.19
N ALA A 38 5.00 -15.86 -29.23
CA ALA A 38 5.07 -14.46 -28.83
C ALA A 38 5.21 -14.39 -27.31
N PHE A 39 6.22 -13.64 -26.84
CA PHE A 39 6.49 -13.45 -25.42
C PHE A 39 5.34 -12.72 -24.73
N THR A 40 4.54 -13.44 -23.96
CA THR A 40 3.72 -12.88 -22.89
C THR A 40 4.50 -12.94 -21.58
N LEU A 41 4.61 -11.81 -20.88
CA LEU A 41 4.91 -11.84 -19.45
C LEU A 41 3.75 -12.56 -18.76
N GLN A 42 3.99 -13.79 -18.29
CA GLN A 42 3.10 -14.39 -17.28
C GLN A 42 3.28 -13.62 -15.97
N MET A 43 2.55 -12.51 -15.84
CA MET A 43 2.14 -12.01 -14.54
C MET A 43 1.55 -13.19 -13.77
N GLY A 44 2.18 -13.51 -12.64
CA GLY A 44 2.01 -14.80 -12.01
C GLY A 44 0.56 -15.11 -11.61
N LEU A 45 0.25 -16.41 -11.58
CA LEU A 45 -0.89 -16.96 -10.83
C LEU A 45 -2.26 -16.94 -11.56
N LEU A 46 -2.26 -17.30 -12.84
CA LEU A 46 -3.42 -17.92 -13.53
C LEU A 46 -3.01 -19.25 -14.20
N LYS A 47 -2.46 -20.18 -13.40
CA LYS A 47 -2.44 -21.62 -13.77
C LYS A 47 -3.89 -22.04 -14.01
N VAL A 48 -4.15 -22.80 -15.08
CA VAL A 48 -5.45 -23.46 -15.30
C VAL A 48 -5.55 -24.67 -14.38
N GLY A 49 -5.79 -24.42 -13.10
CA GLY A 49 -6.08 -25.41 -12.08
C GLY A 49 -7.40 -25.11 -11.37
N THR A 50 -7.99 -26.11 -10.73
CA THR A 50 -9.23 -25.95 -9.96
C THR A 50 -8.91 -25.39 -8.57
N PRO A 51 -9.33 -24.17 -8.20
CA PRO A 51 -9.12 -23.65 -6.84
C PRO A 51 -10.10 -24.28 -5.86
N MET A 52 -9.59 -24.76 -4.73
CA MET A 52 -10.36 -25.45 -3.70
C MET A 52 -11.32 -24.51 -2.93
N PRO A 53 -12.57 -24.95 -2.67
CA PRO A 53 -13.46 -24.30 -1.71
C PRO A 53 -12.87 -24.28 -0.29
N TRP A 54 -13.22 -23.26 0.49
CA TRP A 54 -12.73 -23.02 1.86
C TRP A 54 -12.75 -24.25 2.77
N GLU A 55 -13.85 -25.00 2.81
CA GLU A 55 -14.00 -26.19 3.66
C GLU A 55 -13.01 -27.32 3.33
N LYS A 56 -12.44 -27.33 2.12
CA LYS A 56 -11.30 -28.18 1.77
C LYS A 56 -9.98 -27.46 2.09
N SER A 57 -9.76 -26.26 1.55
CA SER A 57 -8.46 -25.58 1.59
C SER A 57 -8.00 -25.23 3.01
N LYS A 58 -8.92 -24.87 3.92
CA LYS A 58 -8.57 -24.46 5.30
C LYS A 58 -7.78 -25.53 6.06
N LYS A 59 -8.02 -26.81 5.77
CA LYS A 59 -7.33 -27.96 6.37
C LYS A 59 -5.82 -27.98 6.07
N HIS A 60 -5.41 -27.32 4.98
CA HIS A 60 -4.03 -27.25 4.52
C HIS A 60 -3.33 -25.94 4.89
N ASN A 61 -4.04 -24.95 5.48
CA ASN A 61 -3.49 -23.64 5.83
C ASN A 61 -2.16 -23.71 6.60
N HIS A 62 -2.08 -24.58 7.61
CA HIS A 62 -0.87 -24.76 8.42
C HIS A 62 0.33 -25.27 7.59
N TYR A 63 0.09 -26.24 6.70
CA TYR A 63 1.12 -26.76 5.80
C TYR A 63 1.58 -25.66 4.82
N ILE A 64 0.64 -25.05 4.11
CA ILE A 64 0.90 -24.05 3.07
C ILE A 64 1.65 -22.84 3.64
N ARG A 65 1.30 -22.38 4.84
CA ARG A 65 2.05 -21.31 5.53
C ARG A 65 3.49 -21.73 5.84
N LYS A 66 3.72 -22.93 6.39
CA LYS A 66 5.09 -23.42 6.66
C LYS A 66 5.89 -23.70 5.39
N ALA A 67 5.24 -24.16 4.33
CA ALA A 67 5.82 -24.44 3.03
C ALA A 67 6.19 -23.14 2.28
N GLY A 68 5.30 -22.15 2.24
CA GLY A 68 5.57 -20.84 1.66
C GLY A 68 6.74 -20.10 2.29
N VAL A 69 7.00 -20.28 3.59
CA VAL A 69 8.21 -19.73 4.25
C VAL A 69 9.48 -20.48 3.81
N ARG A 70 9.43 -21.80 3.60
CA ARG A 70 10.55 -22.55 3.02
C ARG A 70 10.83 -22.12 1.57
N GLN A 71 9.80 -22.00 0.75
CA GLN A 71 9.89 -21.48 -0.63
C GLN A 71 10.50 -20.08 -0.68
N PHE A 72 10.12 -19.19 0.25
CA PHE A 72 10.75 -17.89 0.38
C PHE A 72 12.24 -18.00 0.75
N ILE A 73 12.61 -18.83 1.73
CA ILE A 73 14.01 -19.02 2.15
C ILE A 73 14.87 -19.59 1.02
N SER A 74 14.37 -20.59 0.27
CA SER A 74 15.08 -21.17 -0.86
C SER A 74 15.24 -20.15 -2.00
N THR A 75 14.15 -19.46 -2.36
CA THR A 75 14.18 -18.38 -3.35
C THR A 75 15.14 -17.26 -2.96
N TYR A 76 15.07 -16.77 -1.72
CA TYR A 76 15.96 -15.74 -1.18
C TYR A 76 17.43 -16.18 -1.27
N ASN A 77 17.76 -17.40 -0.83
CA ASN A 77 19.13 -17.90 -0.91
C ASN A 77 19.66 -18.04 -2.35
N ARG A 78 18.77 -18.32 -3.31
CA ARG A 78 19.10 -18.40 -4.75
C ARG A 78 19.34 -17.03 -5.41
N VAL A 79 18.74 -15.94 -4.89
CA VAL A 79 18.67 -14.65 -5.62
C VAL A 79 19.08 -13.40 -4.82
N LYS A 80 19.41 -13.52 -3.53
CA LYS A 80 19.90 -12.41 -2.67
C LYS A 80 21.19 -11.75 -3.18
N ASP A 81 22.03 -12.51 -3.87
CA ASP A 81 23.35 -12.07 -4.36
C ASP A 81 23.29 -11.50 -5.79
N LEU A 82 22.08 -11.33 -6.36
CA LEU A 82 21.88 -10.60 -7.61
C LEU A 82 22.25 -9.11 -7.43
N LYS A 83 23.08 -8.62 -8.36
CA LYS A 83 23.59 -7.24 -8.41
C LYS A 83 23.70 -6.75 -9.85
N GLY A 84 23.64 -5.44 -10.02
CA GLY A 84 23.90 -4.76 -11.29
C GLY A 84 22.73 -4.81 -12.27
N ASP A 85 21.51 -5.08 -11.78
CA ASP A 85 20.32 -5.06 -12.61
C ASP A 85 20.01 -3.62 -13.08
N GLU A 86 19.59 -3.48 -14.33
CA GLU A 86 19.18 -2.17 -14.86
C GLU A 86 17.77 -1.80 -14.39
N LEU A 87 17.47 -0.49 -14.35
CA LEU A 87 16.12 0.00 -14.14
C LEU A 87 15.23 -0.43 -15.33
N LEU A 88 14.42 -1.46 -15.09
CA LEU A 88 13.28 -1.83 -15.91
C LEU A 88 11.99 -1.46 -15.18
N TRP A 89 10.98 -0.94 -15.86
CA TRP A 89 9.73 -0.54 -15.22
C TRP A 89 8.54 -0.60 -16.16
N GLY A 90 7.33 -0.60 -15.60
CA GLY A 90 6.09 -0.67 -16.37
C GLY A 90 4.92 -0.15 -15.56
N ASP A 91 3.95 0.42 -16.26
CA ASP A 91 2.68 0.85 -15.71
C ASP A 91 1.58 -0.19 -16.00
N GLU A 92 0.63 -0.30 -15.09
CA GLU A 92 -0.53 -1.18 -15.18
C GLU A 92 -1.78 -0.29 -15.06
N ILE A 93 -2.66 -0.35 -16.06
CA ILE A 93 -3.91 0.44 -16.10
C ILE A 93 -5.11 -0.46 -16.31
N GLU A 94 -6.15 -0.19 -15.54
CA GLU A 94 -7.39 -0.98 -15.51
C GLU A 94 -8.53 -0.22 -16.21
N TYR A 95 -9.24 -0.91 -17.11
CA TYR A 95 -10.37 -0.37 -17.86
C TYR A 95 -11.67 -1.07 -17.48
N GLY A 96 -12.74 -0.30 -17.24
CA GLY A 96 -14.10 -0.82 -17.18
C GLY A 96 -14.82 -0.64 -18.52
N ILE A 97 -15.47 -1.68 -19.01
CA ILE A 97 -16.26 -1.66 -20.25
C ILE A 97 -17.75 -1.50 -19.91
N PHE A 98 -18.36 -0.44 -20.43
CA PHE A 98 -19.75 -0.09 -20.14
C PHE A 98 -20.57 0.01 -21.41
N LYS A 99 -21.83 -0.41 -21.34
CA LYS A 99 -22.81 -0.30 -22.41
C LYS A 99 -23.64 0.97 -22.22
N LEU A 100 -23.66 1.83 -23.23
CA LEU A 100 -24.46 3.04 -23.31
C LEU A 100 -25.75 2.78 -24.10
N ASP A 101 -26.87 3.22 -23.57
CA ASP A 101 -28.18 3.18 -24.22
C ASP A 101 -28.69 4.62 -24.32
N SER A 102 -28.54 5.21 -25.50
CA SER A 102 -28.91 6.60 -25.78
C SER A 102 -30.42 6.84 -25.82
N GLY A 103 -31.21 5.79 -26.09
CA GLY A 103 -32.66 5.88 -26.14
C GLY A 103 -33.28 5.99 -24.74
N SER A 104 -32.75 5.25 -23.76
CA SER A 104 -33.20 5.31 -22.36
C SER A 104 -32.30 6.14 -21.45
N LYS A 105 -31.22 6.73 -21.97
CA LYS A 105 -30.13 7.36 -21.21
C LYS A 105 -29.64 6.49 -20.04
N LYS A 106 -29.34 5.23 -20.33
CA LYS A 106 -28.84 4.27 -19.33
C LYS A 106 -27.42 3.84 -19.63
N VAL A 107 -26.60 3.78 -18.59
CA VAL A 107 -25.34 3.02 -18.61
C VAL A 107 -25.47 1.72 -17.79
N ARG A 108 -24.83 0.66 -18.27
CA ARG A 108 -24.80 -0.70 -17.70
C ARG A 108 -23.39 -1.28 -17.79
N LEU A 109 -23.03 -2.26 -16.96
CA LEU A 109 -21.78 -3.02 -17.14
C LEU A 109 -21.88 -3.91 -18.39
N SER A 110 -20.86 -3.90 -19.26
CA SER A 110 -20.77 -4.90 -20.33
C SER A 110 -19.94 -6.08 -19.83
N LEU A 111 -20.53 -7.27 -19.70
CA LEU A 111 -19.84 -8.47 -19.20
C LEU A 111 -19.00 -9.17 -20.29
N ARG A 112 -18.63 -8.43 -21.34
CA ARG A 112 -17.87 -8.91 -22.50
C ARG A 112 -16.35 -8.76 -22.35
N ALA A 113 -15.83 -8.39 -21.18
CA ALA A 113 -14.41 -8.13 -21.00
C ALA A 113 -13.52 -9.33 -21.35
N LYS A 114 -13.97 -10.56 -21.05
CA LYS A 114 -13.26 -11.78 -21.47
C LYS A 114 -13.18 -11.89 -23.01
N GLU A 115 -14.29 -11.65 -23.70
CA GLU A 115 -14.37 -11.71 -25.16
C GLU A 115 -13.48 -10.64 -25.82
N VAL A 116 -13.55 -9.40 -25.32
CA VAL A 116 -12.73 -8.27 -25.77
C VAL A 116 -11.25 -8.58 -25.55
N MET A 117 -10.86 -9.04 -24.36
CA MET A 117 -9.48 -9.43 -24.03
C MET A 117 -8.96 -10.59 -24.90
N ASP A 118 -9.77 -11.62 -25.15
CA ASP A 118 -9.39 -12.76 -26.01
C ASP A 118 -9.04 -12.28 -27.44
N ARG A 119 -9.89 -11.40 -28.01
CA ARG A 119 -9.69 -10.79 -29.34
C ARG A 119 -8.49 -9.85 -29.39
N LEU A 120 -8.33 -8.99 -28.37
CA LEU A 120 -7.15 -8.12 -28.25
C LEU A 120 -5.87 -8.96 -28.26
N ASN A 121 -5.78 -9.99 -27.42
CA ASN A 121 -4.62 -10.87 -27.37
C ASN A 121 -4.40 -11.69 -28.67
N GLU A 122 -5.45 -11.98 -29.45
CA GLU A 122 -5.29 -12.54 -30.80
C GLU A 122 -4.70 -11.52 -31.79
N LYS A 123 -5.16 -10.27 -31.74
CA LYS A 123 -4.58 -9.17 -32.54
C LYS A 123 -3.13 -8.87 -32.11
N GLU A 124 -2.78 -8.94 -30.82
CA GLU A 124 -1.39 -8.83 -30.35
C GLU A 124 -0.52 -9.93 -30.96
N ARG A 125 -0.94 -11.21 -30.89
CA ARG A 125 -0.19 -12.35 -31.47
C ARG A 125 0.08 -12.18 -32.96
N SER A 126 -0.89 -11.68 -33.73
CA SER A 126 -0.71 -11.42 -35.18
C SER A 126 0.20 -10.23 -35.50
N HIS A 127 0.43 -9.32 -34.54
CA HIS A 127 1.27 -8.12 -34.70
C HIS A 127 2.58 -8.15 -33.88
N ALA A 128 2.86 -9.23 -33.14
CA ALA A 128 3.93 -9.35 -32.14
C ALA A 128 5.38 -9.10 -32.61
N HIS A 129 5.61 -9.02 -33.92
CA HIS A 129 6.91 -8.76 -34.55
C HIS A 129 7.20 -7.25 -34.76
N ARG A 130 6.41 -6.35 -34.17
CA ARG A 130 6.47 -4.90 -34.41
C ARG A 130 6.75 -4.12 -33.12
N VAL A 131 7.27 -2.91 -33.26
CA VAL A 131 8.13 -2.26 -32.25
C VAL A 131 7.45 -2.00 -30.90
N GLU A 132 6.16 -1.70 -30.89
CA GLU A 132 5.38 -1.40 -29.67
C GLU A 132 4.17 -2.33 -29.53
N GLY A 133 4.00 -2.90 -28.34
CA GLY A 133 2.93 -3.85 -28.04
C GLY A 133 2.23 -3.58 -26.71
N CYS A 134 1.08 -4.21 -26.52
CA CYS A 134 0.31 -4.19 -25.29
C CYS A 134 0.12 -5.64 -24.82
N ASN A 135 0.00 -5.83 -23.51
CA ASN A 135 -0.35 -7.11 -22.90
C ASN A 135 -1.67 -6.91 -22.14
N TRP A 136 -2.63 -7.82 -22.33
CA TRP A 136 -4.00 -7.69 -21.82
C TRP A 136 -4.33 -8.87 -20.90
N VAL A 137 -4.73 -8.59 -19.66
CA VAL A 137 -4.98 -9.61 -18.63
C VAL A 137 -6.33 -9.39 -17.95
N PRO A 138 -6.95 -10.45 -17.39
CA PRO A 138 -8.27 -10.35 -16.77
C PRO A 138 -8.17 -9.77 -15.36
N GLU A 139 -9.04 -8.81 -15.04
CA GLU A 139 -9.25 -8.34 -13.68
C GLU A 139 -10.52 -8.94 -13.04
N TYR A 140 -10.77 -8.66 -11.76
CA TYR A 140 -11.84 -9.24 -10.94
C TYR A 140 -13.24 -9.09 -11.55
N GLY A 141 -13.55 -7.94 -12.15
CA GLY A 141 -14.83 -7.70 -12.80
C GLY A 141 -14.93 -8.38 -14.16
N ALA A 142 -16.07 -9.02 -14.46
CA ALA A 142 -16.38 -9.53 -15.80
C ALA A 142 -16.57 -8.41 -16.85
N TRP A 143 -16.54 -7.14 -16.42
CA TRP A 143 -16.51 -5.94 -17.24
C TRP A 143 -15.12 -5.26 -17.28
N MET A 144 -14.09 -5.83 -16.62
CA MET A 144 -12.77 -5.23 -16.48
C MET A 144 -11.68 -5.93 -17.31
N VAL A 145 -10.79 -5.13 -17.88
CA VAL A 145 -9.54 -5.59 -18.52
C VAL A 145 -8.38 -4.72 -18.03
N GLU A 146 -7.29 -5.33 -17.59
CA GLU A 146 -6.03 -4.64 -17.31
C GLU A 146 -5.13 -4.67 -18.55
N ALA A 147 -4.37 -3.59 -18.75
CA ALA A 147 -3.43 -3.48 -19.85
C ALA A 147 -2.06 -2.93 -19.40
N THR A 148 -0.99 -3.60 -19.83
CA THR A 148 0.40 -3.21 -19.56
C THR A 148 1.18 -3.03 -20.88
N PRO A 149 2.31 -2.31 -20.91
CA PRO A 149 3.19 -2.34 -22.07
C PRO A 149 3.77 -3.75 -22.25
N ASN A 150 3.79 -4.29 -23.48
CA ASN A 150 4.27 -5.66 -23.73
C ASN A 150 5.77 -5.87 -23.46
N ARG A 151 6.53 -4.77 -23.31
CA ARG A 151 7.92 -4.77 -22.86
C ARG A 151 8.10 -3.63 -21.86
N PRO A 152 8.83 -3.85 -20.75
CA PRO A 152 9.13 -2.78 -19.83
C PRO A 152 9.82 -1.60 -20.54
N TYR A 153 9.67 -0.44 -19.94
CA TYR A 153 10.50 0.73 -20.15
C TYR A 153 11.86 0.53 -19.45
N THR A 154 12.86 1.25 -19.91
CA THR A 154 14.26 1.19 -19.45
C THR A 154 14.66 2.46 -18.69
N GLY A 155 15.91 2.55 -18.25
CA GLY A 155 16.48 3.73 -17.59
C GLY A 155 16.77 4.93 -18.50
N PHE A 156 16.42 4.90 -19.80
CA PHE A 156 16.74 5.97 -20.75
C PHE A 156 15.61 7.01 -20.89
N THR A 157 15.98 8.28 -21.10
CA THR A 157 15.04 9.41 -21.19
C THR A 157 13.95 9.23 -22.25
N HIS A 158 14.28 8.60 -23.39
CA HIS A 158 13.32 8.38 -24.48
C HIS A 158 12.11 7.51 -24.09
N ASP A 159 12.26 6.61 -23.10
CA ASP A 159 11.14 5.80 -22.60
C ASP A 159 10.15 6.64 -21.76
N LEU A 160 10.57 7.77 -21.19
CA LEU A 160 9.66 8.71 -20.49
C LEU A 160 8.63 9.31 -21.46
N LEU A 161 8.97 9.45 -22.75
CA LEU A 161 8.05 9.83 -23.82
C LEU A 161 7.21 8.64 -24.34
N ARG A 162 7.65 7.40 -24.10
CA ARG A 162 7.00 6.18 -24.58
C ARG A 162 5.79 5.80 -23.72
N VAL A 163 5.76 6.16 -22.43
CA VAL A 163 4.63 5.89 -21.51
C VAL A 163 3.30 6.31 -22.10
N GLU A 164 3.12 7.61 -22.35
CA GLU A 164 1.88 8.15 -22.91
C GLU A 164 1.58 7.57 -24.29
N ARG A 165 2.62 7.39 -25.13
CA ARG A 165 2.46 6.76 -26.45
C ARG A 165 1.90 5.34 -26.34
N ASN A 166 2.35 4.56 -25.37
CA ASN A 166 1.89 3.19 -25.15
C ASN A 166 0.49 3.17 -24.47
N MET A 167 0.20 4.04 -23.50
CA MET A 167 -1.15 4.20 -22.94
C MET A 167 -2.17 4.58 -24.03
N ARG A 168 -1.83 5.54 -24.90
CA ARG A 168 -2.65 5.92 -26.07
C ARG A 168 -2.80 4.77 -27.06
N LEU A 169 -1.77 3.92 -27.22
CA LEU A 169 -1.85 2.70 -28.05
C LEU A 169 -2.80 1.65 -27.45
N ARG A 170 -2.75 1.43 -26.12
CA ARG A 170 -3.71 0.60 -25.39
C ARG A 170 -5.13 1.10 -25.63
N ARG A 171 -5.40 2.40 -25.40
CA ARG A 171 -6.71 3.02 -25.68
C ARG A 171 -7.16 2.85 -27.13
N LYS A 172 -6.27 3.06 -28.11
CA LYS A 172 -6.56 2.81 -29.53
C LYS A 172 -6.98 1.36 -29.82
N ARG A 173 -6.33 0.39 -29.17
CA ARG A 173 -6.56 -1.04 -29.42
C ARG A 173 -7.86 -1.54 -28.80
N ILE A 174 -8.17 -1.18 -27.55
CA ILE A 174 -9.47 -1.53 -26.93
C ILE A 174 -10.65 -0.95 -27.73
N LEU A 175 -10.53 0.29 -28.24
CA LEU A 175 -11.50 0.89 -29.16
C LEU A 175 -11.69 0.12 -30.50
N THR A 176 -10.89 -0.91 -30.81
CA THR A 176 -11.11 -1.78 -31.98
C THR A 176 -11.96 -3.02 -31.71
N GLU A 177 -12.36 -3.27 -30.46
CA GLU A 177 -13.18 -4.43 -30.05
C GLU A 177 -14.51 -4.05 -29.36
N LEU A 178 -14.66 -2.78 -28.97
CA LEU A 178 -15.93 -2.28 -28.43
C LEU A 178 -17.02 -2.31 -29.51
N ALA A 179 -18.25 -2.62 -29.10
CA ALA A 179 -19.43 -2.37 -29.91
C ALA A 179 -19.67 -0.85 -30.08
N GLU A 180 -20.48 -0.45 -31.07
CA GLU A 180 -20.82 0.97 -31.31
C GLU A 180 -21.48 1.64 -30.09
N ASP A 181 -22.15 0.85 -29.25
CA ASP A 181 -22.82 1.26 -28.01
C ASP A 181 -22.04 0.88 -26.73
N GLU A 182 -20.74 0.63 -26.84
CA GLU A 182 -19.83 0.39 -25.72
C GLU A 182 -18.75 1.45 -25.57
N VAL A 183 -18.30 1.66 -24.33
CA VAL A 183 -17.28 2.63 -23.96
C VAL A 183 -16.31 2.04 -22.94
N ALA A 184 -15.05 2.47 -22.97
CA ALA A 184 -14.02 2.10 -21.99
C ALA A 184 -13.30 3.35 -21.43
N PRO A 185 -14.00 4.25 -20.72
CA PRO A 185 -13.37 5.38 -20.05
C PRO A 185 -12.52 4.90 -18.87
N THR A 186 -11.40 5.58 -18.61
CA THR A 186 -10.52 5.27 -17.48
C THR A 186 -11.02 5.98 -16.23
N ILE A 187 -12.01 5.38 -15.58
CA ILE A 187 -12.63 5.85 -14.32
C ILE A 187 -12.29 4.90 -13.19
N ALA A 188 -12.14 5.41 -11.96
CA ALA A 188 -11.78 4.57 -10.82
C ALA A 188 -12.94 3.68 -10.30
N ALA A 189 -14.20 4.08 -10.44
CA ALA A 189 -15.35 3.27 -10.04
C ALA A 189 -16.55 3.45 -10.96
N PHE A 190 -17.34 2.39 -11.18
CA PHE A 190 -18.61 2.48 -11.90
C PHE A 190 -19.69 3.11 -10.97
N PRO A 191 -20.28 4.28 -11.31
CA PRO A 191 -21.10 5.05 -10.36
C PRO A 191 -22.33 4.30 -9.82
N LEU A 192 -22.92 3.41 -10.63
CA LEU A 192 -24.19 2.73 -10.33
C LEU A 192 -24.04 1.25 -9.95
N LEU A 193 -22.82 0.79 -9.64
CA LEU A 193 -22.59 -0.59 -9.21
C LEU A 193 -23.46 -0.91 -7.98
N GLY A 194 -24.31 -1.94 -8.06
CA GLY A 194 -25.22 -2.31 -6.97
C GLY A 194 -26.27 -1.26 -6.58
N ALA A 195 -26.51 -0.25 -7.42
CA ALA A 195 -27.58 0.75 -7.22
C ALA A 195 -28.94 0.26 -7.73
N ARG A 196 -28.94 -0.62 -8.75
CA ARG A 196 -30.14 -1.24 -9.32
C ARG A 196 -30.12 -2.75 -9.09
N THR A 197 -31.26 -3.32 -8.72
CA THR A 197 -31.46 -4.78 -8.60
C THR A 197 -31.77 -5.47 -9.94
N GLU A 198 -32.24 -4.69 -10.91
CA GLU A 198 -32.55 -5.11 -12.28
C GLU A 198 -31.85 -4.16 -13.27
N ASP A 199 -31.65 -4.59 -14.52
CA ASP A 199 -31.17 -3.72 -15.61
C ASP A 199 -29.81 -3.00 -15.34
N SER A 200 -28.91 -3.68 -14.62
CA SER A 200 -27.57 -3.19 -14.25
C SER A 200 -26.44 -3.66 -15.18
N THR A 201 -26.65 -4.76 -15.91
CA THR A 201 -25.62 -5.43 -16.74
C THR A 201 -26.13 -5.80 -18.12
N VAL A 202 -25.22 -6.02 -19.07
CA VAL A 202 -25.49 -6.63 -20.38
C VAL A 202 -24.53 -7.80 -20.61
N PRO A 203 -25.02 -9.05 -20.75
CA PRO A 203 -26.42 -9.48 -20.57
C PRO A 203 -26.94 -9.21 -19.14
N SER A 204 -28.26 -9.17 -18.97
CA SER A 204 -28.88 -8.96 -17.66
C SER A 204 -28.57 -10.12 -16.73
N THR A 205 -28.28 -9.81 -15.47
CA THR A 205 -27.97 -10.76 -14.40
C THR A 205 -29.00 -10.63 -13.28
N GLN A 206 -29.04 -11.59 -12.34
CA GLN A 206 -29.89 -11.54 -11.16
C GLN A 206 -29.04 -11.37 -9.90
N VAL A 207 -29.45 -10.47 -9.00
CA VAL A 207 -28.77 -10.22 -7.72
C VAL A 207 -28.69 -11.48 -6.87
N GLY A 208 -27.56 -11.65 -6.17
CA GLY A 208 -27.24 -12.81 -5.36
C GLY A 208 -26.35 -13.83 -6.07
N GLY A 209 -26.24 -15.00 -5.46
CA GLY A 209 -25.32 -16.07 -5.85
C GLY A 209 -24.58 -16.65 -4.63
N SER A 210 -23.95 -17.81 -4.80
CA SER A 210 -23.34 -18.58 -3.70
C SER A 210 -21.92 -18.14 -3.32
N LYS A 211 -21.24 -17.32 -4.14
CA LYS A 211 -19.90 -16.81 -3.88
C LYS A 211 -19.99 -15.59 -2.97
N ALA A 212 -20.63 -14.51 -3.42
CA ALA A 212 -20.74 -13.25 -2.68
C ALA A 212 -21.91 -13.21 -1.69
N GLU A 213 -23.04 -13.86 -2.00
CA GLU A 213 -24.32 -13.74 -1.25
C GLU A 213 -24.78 -12.27 -1.06
N SER A 214 -24.43 -11.39 -2.02
CA SER A 214 -24.71 -9.95 -1.93
C SER A 214 -26.20 -9.62 -2.02
N ASP A 215 -26.62 -8.60 -1.28
CA ASP A 215 -27.96 -8.01 -1.35
C ASP A 215 -28.13 -7.05 -2.54
N TYR A 216 -27.03 -6.74 -3.26
CA TYR A 216 -26.97 -5.64 -4.24
C TYR A 216 -26.43 -6.04 -5.62
N ILE A 217 -25.63 -7.10 -5.73
CA ILE A 217 -24.99 -7.50 -7.00
C ILE A 217 -25.15 -9.00 -7.28
N SER A 218 -25.00 -9.37 -8.56
CA SER A 218 -24.94 -10.76 -9.00
C SER A 218 -23.53 -11.35 -8.90
N ASP A 219 -23.40 -12.64 -8.62
CA ASP A 219 -22.16 -13.39 -8.80
C ASP A 219 -21.68 -13.47 -10.27
N ASP A 220 -22.56 -13.22 -11.24
CA ASP A 220 -22.25 -13.25 -12.68
C ASP A 220 -21.41 -12.05 -13.13
N ILE A 221 -21.31 -10.99 -12.31
CA ILE A 221 -20.40 -9.86 -12.58
C ILE A 221 -18.96 -10.18 -12.19
N ILE A 222 -18.72 -11.27 -11.47
CA ILE A 222 -17.37 -11.74 -11.13
C ILE A 222 -16.78 -12.41 -12.36
N ASN A 223 -15.54 -12.06 -12.70
CA ASN A 223 -14.83 -12.60 -13.85
C ASN A 223 -14.89 -14.15 -13.86
N PRO A 224 -15.20 -14.78 -15.01
CA PRO A 224 -15.43 -16.23 -15.09
C PRO A 224 -14.19 -17.08 -14.78
N HIS A 225 -12.99 -16.50 -14.70
CA HIS A 225 -11.81 -17.24 -14.25
C HIS A 225 -11.98 -17.69 -12.78
N PRO A 226 -11.86 -19.00 -12.46
CA PRO A 226 -12.34 -19.57 -11.20
C PRO A 226 -11.68 -18.99 -9.94
N ARG A 227 -10.44 -18.46 -10.06
CA ARG A 227 -9.73 -17.73 -9.01
C ARG A 227 -10.59 -16.67 -8.31
N PHE A 228 -11.29 -15.82 -9.07
CA PHE A 228 -11.99 -14.65 -8.51
C PHE A 228 -13.25 -15.04 -7.74
N GLY A 229 -14.02 -16.00 -8.27
CA GLY A 229 -15.18 -16.55 -7.59
C GLY A 229 -14.82 -17.28 -6.30
N THR A 230 -13.79 -18.14 -6.33
CA THR A 230 -13.33 -18.86 -5.13
C THR A 230 -12.70 -17.91 -4.10
N LEU A 231 -11.96 -16.89 -4.51
CA LEU A 231 -11.44 -15.86 -3.59
C LEU A 231 -12.58 -15.11 -2.88
N THR A 232 -13.63 -14.71 -3.61
CA THR A 232 -14.83 -14.06 -3.04
C THR A 232 -15.50 -14.94 -1.99
N ALA A 233 -15.75 -16.21 -2.34
CA ALA A 233 -16.37 -17.18 -1.43
C ALA A 233 -15.51 -17.45 -0.19
N ASN A 234 -14.19 -17.64 -0.38
CA ASN A 234 -13.28 -17.98 0.71
C ASN A 234 -13.02 -16.79 1.66
N ILE A 235 -13.05 -15.53 1.17
CA ILE A 235 -13.04 -14.33 2.05
C ILE A 235 -14.24 -14.35 2.98
N ARG A 236 -15.45 -14.48 2.42
CA ARG A 236 -16.72 -14.49 3.16
C ARG A 236 -16.79 -15.64 4.17
N GLN A 237 -16.46 -16.85 3.74
CA GLN A 237 -16.50 -18.06 4.58
C GLN A 237 -15.43 -18.01 5.69
N ARG A 238 -14.23 -17.47 5.44
CA ARG A 238 -13.23 -17.23 6.50
C ARG A 238 -13.69 -16.16 7.50
N ARG A 239 -14.26 -15.05 7.00
CA ARG A 239 -14.78 -13.95 7.83
C ARG A 239 -15.94 -14.42 8.73
N GLY A 240 -16.68 -15.44 8.29
CA GLY A 240 -17.89 -15.96 8.93
C GLY A 240 -19.16 -15.17 8.59
N GLU A 241 -19.04 -14.20 7.67
CA GLU A 241 -20.07 -13.24 7.30
C GLU A 241 -19.66 -12.50 6.01
N LYS A 242 -20.58 -11.72 5.43
CA LYS A 242 -20.25 -10.80 4.34
C LYS A 242 -19.26 -9.72 4.78
N VAL A 243 -18.49 -9.20 3.82
CA VAL A 243 -17.73 -7.97 4.04
C VAL A 243 -18.69 -6.80 4.28
N ASN A 244 -18.26 -5.79 5.03
CA ASN A 244 -19.12 -4.67 5.42
C ASN A 244 -18.39 -3.35 5.14
N ILE A 245 -18.64 -2.81 3.96
CA ILE A 245 -18.04 -1.58 3.49
C ILE A 245 -19.03 -0.44 3.76
N ARG A 246 -18.61 0.55 4.55
CA ARG A 246 -19.41 1.75 4.84
C ARG A 246 -18.59 2.99 4.61
N VAL A 247 -18.96 3.69 3.54
CA VAL A 247 -18.33 4.96 3.16
C VAL A 247 -19.26 6.10 3.62
N PRO A 248 -18.75 7.16 4.26
CA PRO A 248 -19.57 8.32 4.62
C PRO A 248 -20.35 8.87 3.42
N LEU A 249 -21.65 9.15 3.60
CA LEU A 249 -22.53 9.72 2.59
C LEU A 249 -22.42 11.24 2.57
N PHE A 250 -22.27 11.84 1.40
CA PHE A 250 -22.21 13.30 1.22
C PHE A 250 -23.53 13.95 1.64
N ARG A 251 -23.47 14.98 2.50
CA ARG A 251 -24.60 15.80 2.94
C ARG A 251 -24.76 17.00 2.01
N ASP A 252 -25.72 16.92 1.09
CA ASP A 252 -26.24 18.07 0.35
C ASP A 252 -27.63 18.46 0.90
N THR A 253 -28.21 19.52 0.36
CA THR A 253 -29.37 20.27 0.85
C THR A 253 -30.60 19.40 1.14
N ASN A 254 -30.85 18.40 0.31
CA ASN A 254 -32.02 17.53 0.34
C ASN A 254 -31.66 16.05 0.59
N THR A 255 -30.45 15.73 1.08
CA THR A 255 -30.03 14.32 1.30
C THR A 255 -30.90 13.66 2.38
N PRO A 256 -31.75 12.66 2.04
CA PRO A 256 -32.80 12.18 2.95
C PRO A 256 -32.30 11.62 4.28
N GLU A 257 -31.14 10.96 4.28
CA GLU A 257 -30.54 10.33 5.47
C GLU A 257 -30.08 11.32 6.54
N TYR A 258 -30.03 12.62 6.22
CA TYR A 258 -29.72 13.71 7.14
C TYR A 258 -30.95 14.48 7.62
N TYR A 259 -32.16 14.07 7.25
CA TYR A 259 -33.40 14.70 7.72
C TYR A 259 -33.52 14.63 9.25
N GLY A 260 -33.79 15.76 9.89
CA GLY A 260 -33.91 15.87 11.35
C GLY A 260 -32.58 15.92 12.12
N PHE A 261 -31.41 15.84 11.44
CA PHE A 261 -30.13 16.18 12.07
C PHE A 261 -29.96 17.71 12.13
N PRO A 262 -29.33 18.27 13.18
CA PRO A 262 -29.09 19.70 13.27
C PRO A 262 -28.36 20.22 12.04
N GLU A 263 -28.85 21.32 11.49
CA GLU A 263 -28.12 22.11 10.50
C GLU A 263 -26.89 22.69 11.19
N SER A 264 -25.70 22.17 10.87
CA SER A 264 -24.46 22.79 11.29
C SER A 264 -24.11 23.87 10.26
N PRO A 265 -24.02 25.16 10.66
CA PRO A 265 -23.80 26.28 9.73
C PRO A 265 -22.48 26.22 8.94
N THR A 266 -21.60 25.27 9.27
CA THR A 266 -20.26 25.10 8.68
C THR A 266 -20.09 23.77 7.92
N ASP A 267 -21.15 22.95 7.81
CA ASP A 267 -21.07 21.52 7.44
C ASP A 267 -21.12 21.23 5.94
N LEU A 268 -21.36 22.25 5.09
CA LEU A 268 -21.29 22.12 3.63
C LEU A 268 -19.93 21.60 3.16
N ASP A 269 -18.87 21.87 3.93
CA ASP A 269 -17.51 21.39 3.66
C ASP A 269 -17.13 20.08 4.36
N GLY A 270 -18.09 19.39 4.99
CA GLY A 270 -17.89 18.17 5.76
C GLY A 270 -17.78 18.42 7.27
N CYS A 271 -17.75 17.32 8.01
CA CYS A 271 -18.00 17.21 9.47
C CYS A 271 -17.16 18.10 10.40
N CYS A 272 -16.13 18.72 9.88
CA CYS A 272 -15.09 19.39 10.64
C CYS A 272 -15.10 20.92 10.42
N GLY A 273 -15.79 21.41 9.39
CA GLY A 273 -15.60 22.77 8.88
C GLY A 273 -14.30 22.91 8.07
N GLY A 274 -14.16 24.03 7.35
CA GLY A 274 -13.24 24.17 6.21
C GLY A 274 -11.73 24.05 6.47
N ASN A 275 -11.26 23.93 7.72
CA ASN A 275 -9.83 23.96 8.10
C ASN A 275 -9.30 22.64 8.68
N THR A 276 -10.11 21.58 8.72
CA THR A 276 -9.82 20.36 9.50
C THR A 276 -10.25 19.11 8.74
N LEU A 277 -9.43 18.07 8.79
CA LEU A 277 -9.58 16.91 7.91
C LEU A 277 -10.43 15.82 8.54
N GLN A 278 -11.40 15.32 7.76
CA GLN A 278 -12.18 14.13 8.11
C GLN A 278 -11.27 12.90 8.12
N LEU A 279 -10.91 12.46 9.32
CA LEU A 279 -10.28 11.16 9.55
C LEU A 279 -11.36 10.09 9.52
N TRP A 280 -11.36 9.29 8.47
CA TRP A 280 -11.99 7.98 8.53
C TRP A 280 -11.18 7.09 9.52
N ARG A 281 -11.82 6.09 10.11
CA ARG A 281 -11.16 5.14 11.03
C ARG A 281 -11.38 3.71 10.54
N TYR A 282 -10.43 3.18 9.75
CA TYR A 282 -10.41 1.76 9.37
C TYR A 282 -10.49 0.87 10.61
N GLY A 283 -11.17 -0.27 10.48
CA GLY A 283 -11.16 -1.30 11.51
C GLY A 283 -11.91 -0.99 12.81
N LYS A 284 -12.48 0.22 13.03
CA LYS A 284 -13.51 0.42 14.10
C LYS A 284 -14.89 -0.11 13.69
N GLY A 285 -14.94 -0.87 12.58
CA GLY A 285 -16.12 -1.35 11.88
C GLY A 285 -17.13 -2.08 12.75
N ASP A 286 -16.72 -2.89 13.73
CA ASP A 286 -17.70 -3.60 14.56
C ASP A 286 -18.36 -2.70 15.61
N ALA A 287 -17.68 -1.69 16.17
CA ALA A 287 -18.31 -0.81 17.17
C ALA A 287 -19.40 0.09 16.55
N SER A 288 -19.10 0.72 15.40
CA SER A 288 -20.09 1.50 14.65
C SER A 288 -21.22 0.63 14.11
N ARG A 289 -20.95 -0.63 13.76
CA ARG A 289 -21.96 -1.58 13.25
C ARG A 289 -22.86 -2.11 14.36
N ALA A 290 -22.30 -2.46 15.51
CA ALA A 290 -23.07 -2.94 16.66
C ALA A 290 -23.95 -1.83 17.27
N LYS A 291 -23.47 -0.58 17.30
CA LYS A 291 -24.24 0.56 17.84
C LYS A 291 -25.23 1.17 16.84
N TYR A 292 -24.87 1.27 15.55
CA TYR A 292 -25.63 2.03 14.54
C TYR A 292 -25.98 1.27 13.26
N GLY A 293 -25.71 -0.04 13.18
CA GLY A 293 -26.03 -0.87 12.02
C GLY A 293 -25.23 -0.52 10.76
N ASN A 294 -25.86 -0.74 9.60
CA ASN A 294 -25.23 -0.55 8.29
C ASN A 294 -25.44 0.87 7.72
N GLU A 295 -26.46 1.59 8.19
CA GLU A 295 -26.88 2.90 7.68
C GLU A 295 -25.95 4.05 8.10
N ARG A 296 -25.06 3.80 9.07
CA ARG A 296 -24.23 4.85 9.69
C ARG A 296 -22.79 4.40 9.92
N VAL A 297 -21.89 5.38 9.88
CA VAL A 297 -20.45 5.24 10.09
C VAL A 297 -19.95 6.33 11.04
N VAL A 298 -19.02 5.97 11.93
CA VAL A 298 -18.30 6.94 12.76
C VAL A 298 -17.16 7.54 11.96
N VAL A 299 -17.17 8.85 11.81
CA VAL A 299 -16.06 9.67 11.31
C VAL A 299 -15.43 10.43 12.46
N GLY A 300 -14.24 10.99 12.27
CA GLY A 300 -13.66 11.95 13.20
C GLY A 300 -13.02 13.12 12.46
N CYS A 301 -12.66 14.14 13.19
CA CYS A 301 -11.92 15.29 12.67
C CYS A 301 -10.53 15.30 13.29
N SER A 302 -9.49 15.54 12.48
CA SER A 302 -8.20 15.99 13.00
C SER A 302 -8.35 17.48 13.29
N THR A 303 -8.58 17.85 14.55
CA THR A 303 -8.68 19.26 14.97
C THR A 303 -7.36 19.82 15.47
N SER A 304 -6.39 18.95 15.74
CA SER A 304 -5.14 19.33 16.38
C SER A 304 -4.05 19.76 15.40
N SER A 305 -3.62 21.02 15.53
CA SER A 305 -2.30 21.52 15.09
C SER A 305 -1.17 21.09 16.04
N ARG A 306 -1.40 20.01 16.80
CA ARG A 306 -0.52 19.41 17.82
C ARG A 306 -0.70 17.89 17.76
N ASP A 307 0.35 17.13 17.98
CA ASP A 307 0.40 15.68 17.68
C ASP A 307 -0.43 14.75 18.60
N ASP A 308 -1.29 15.29 19.47
CA ASP A 308 -1.90 14.60 20.62
C ASP A 308 -3.22 13.84 20.33
N GLU A 309 -3.79 13.89 19.12
CA GLU A 309 -5.11 13.29 18.80
C GLU A 309 -5.09 11.78 18.50
N PHE A 310 -4.70 10.97 19.48
CA PHE A 310 -5.12 9.56 19.59
C PHE A 310 -5.94 9.29 20.86
N ASN A 311 -6.87 10.21 21.19
CA ASN A 311 -7.81 9.98 22.28
C ASN A 311 -8.82 8.86 21.94
N GLU A 312 -8.68 7.72 22.63
CA GLU A 312 -9.75 6.74 22.79
C GLU A 312 -10.76 7.29 23.81
N ILE A 313 -11.97 7.68 23.37
CA ILE A 313 -13.05 8.06 24.29
C ILE A 313 -13.53 6.82 25.04
N SER A 314 -12.89 6.53 26.16
CA SER A 314 -13.46 5.90 27.36
C SER A 314 -12.43 5.92 28.51
N GLY A 315 -12.27 7.05 29.20
CA GLY A 315 -11.56 7.12 30.49
C GLY A 315 -10.37 8.09 30.59
N GLY A 316 -10.63 9.41 30.46
CA GLY A 316 -9.68 10.47 30.85
C GLY A 316 -8.46 10.67 29.93
N PRO A 317 -7.69 11.77 30.12
CA PRO A 317 -6.50 12.05 29.34
C PRO A 317 -5.37 11.09 29.73
N VAL A 318 -5.16 10.08 28.90
CA VAL A 318 -4.06 9.13 29.00
C VAL A 318 -2.76 9.84 28.63
N THR A 319 -2.18 10.57 29.60
CA THR A 319 -0.94 11.31 29.39
C THR A 319 0.19 10.31 29.15
N LEU A 320 0.78 10.33 27.94
CA LEU A 320 1.96 9.52 27.66
C LEU A 320 3.16 10.09 28.43
N GLU A 321 3.85 9.18 29.10
CA GLU A 321 4.92 9.46 30.04
C GLU A 321 6.14 8.61 29.69
N LYS A 322 7.32 9.13 30.03
CA LYS A 322 8.59 8.44 29.82
C LYS A 322 8.95 7.66 31.07
N TRP A 323 9.27 6.39 30.90
CA TRP A 323 9.63 5.47 31.96
C TRP A 323 10.99 4.88 31.69
N LEU A 324 11.95 5.10 32.59
CA LEU A 324 13.24 4.42 32.58
C LEU A 324 13.04 3.00 33.11
N VAL A 325 13.43 2.00 32.32
CA VAL A 325 13.56 0.63 32.80
C VAL A 325 14.80 0.56 33.70
N ASP A 326 14.63 0.34 35.00
CA ASP A 326 15.72 0.15 35.98
C ASP A 326 15.42 -1.07 36.84
N VAL A 327 16.13 -2.18 36.56
CA VAL A 327 15.87 -3.51 37.12
C VAL A 327 17.01 -3.91 38.06
N LYS A 328 16.82 -3.56 39.34
CA LYS A 328 17.78 -3.80 40.43
C LYS A 328 17.49 -5.10 41.19
N CYS A 329 17.51 -6.21 40.47
CA CYS A 329 17.36 -7.53 41.07
C CYS A 329 18.00 -8.64 40.23
N GLU A 330 18.64 -9.59 40.92
CA GLU A 330 18.92 -10.90 40.34
C GLU A 330 17.69 -11.81 40.49
N GLY A 331 17.37 -12.59 39.45
CA GLY A 331 16.35 -13.64 39.52
C GLY A 331 14.88 -13.19 39.56
N CYS A 332 14.57 -11.92 39.28
CA CYS A 332 13.21 -11.39 39.30
C CYS A 332 12.21 -12.19 38.45
N ARG A 333 11.04 -12.48 39.04
CA ARG A 333 9.84 -12.94 38.35
C ARG A 333 8.86 -11.75 38.26
N GLY A 334 8.45 -11.37 37.05
CA GLY A 334 7.39 -10.38 36.86
C GLY A 334 7.53 -9.50 35.61
N LEU A 335 8.75 -9.06 35.28
CA LEU A 335 8.99 -8.11 34.19
C LEU A 335 9.14 -8.83 32.84
N PHE A 336 8.01 -9.06 32.19
CA PHE A 336 7.90 -9.54 30.80
C PHE A 336 6.93 -8.62 30.06
N TYR A 337 7.03 -8.54 28.73
CA TYR A 337 5.92 -7.96 27.96
C TYR A 337 4.66 -8.78 28.19
N ARG A 338 3.57 -8.07 28.44
CA ARG A 338 2.27 -8.70 28.65
C ARG A 338 1.24 -8.13 27.67
N SER A 339 0.37 -8.97 27.12
CA SER A 339 -0.70 -8.56 26.19
C SER A 339 -1.88 -7.94 26.93
N ALA A 340 -2.01 -8.29 28.20
CA ALA A 340 -2.82 -7.67 29.25
C ALA A 340 -2.10 -7.91 30.59
N PRO A 341 -2.38 -7.16 31.66
CA PRO A 341 -1.80 -7.40 32.97
C PRO A 341 -1.92 -8.87 33.40
N ASN A 342 -0.85 -9.40 33.99
CA ASN A 342 -0.66 -10.82 34.30
C ASN A 342 -0.47 -11.80 33.11
N VAL A 343 -0.79 -11.46 31.86
CA VAL A 343 -0.72 -12.38 30.69
C VAL A 343 0.61 -12.25 29.93
N ILE A 344 1.55 -13.18 30.15
CA ILE A 344 2.90 -13.16 29.53
C ILE A 344 2.83 -13.40 28.01
N VAL A 345 3.58 -12.61 27.24
CA VAL A 345 3.81 -12.83 25.80
C VAL A 345 5.16 -13.55 25.61
N PRO A 346 5.19 -14.76 25.02
CA PRO A 346 6.44 -15.38 24.58
C PRO A 346 7.11 -14.56 23.48
N ASP A 347 8.44 -14.52 23.47
CA ASP A 347 9.29 -14.04 22.36
C ASP A 347 9.14 -12.57 21.89
N ALA A 348 8.55 -11.69 22.70
CA ALA A 348 8.51 -10.26 22.41
C ALA A 348 9.85 -9.54 22.74
N ASP A 349 10.33 -8.69 21.83
CA ASP A 349 11.69 -8.12 21.83
C ASP A 349 11.88 -7.00 22.91
N TRP A 350 12.24 -7.44 24.11
CA TRP A 350 12.06 -6.74 25.39
C TRP A 350 12.91 -5.46 25.57
N PRO A 351 12.38 -4.40 26.23
CA PRO A 351 13.11 -3.15 26.42
C PRO A 351 14.14 -3.31 27.54
N ARG A 352 15.39 -2.94 27.26
CA ARG A 352 16.55 -3.38 28.04
C ARG A 352 16.68 -2.54 29.31
N ASN A 353 17.39 -3.08 30.31
CA ASN A 353 17.69 -2.33 31.52
C ASN A 353 18.53 -1.06 31.19
N GLY A 354 17.96 0.13 31.44
CA GLY A 354 18.47 1.44 31.03
C GLY A 354 17.85 2.03 29.76
N ASP A 355 16.88 1.37 29.12
CA ASP A 355 16.08 1.95 28.05
C ASP A 355 14.96 2.83 28.61
N ILE A 356 14.54 3.83 27.83
CA ILE A 356 13.37 4.67 28.16
C ILE A 356 12.22 4.21 27.28
N VAL A 357 11.15 3.71 27.90
CA VAL A 357 9.91 3.31 27.22
C VAL A 357 8.85 4.40 27.37
N VAL A 358 7.99 4.54 26.36
CA VAL A 358 6.88 5.51 26.36
C VAL A 358 5.57 4.76 26.57
N GLY A 359 4.81 5.19 27.58
CA GLY A 359 3.55 4.57 27.95
C GLY A 359 2.85 5.38 29.03
N SER A 360 1.69 4.91 29.45
CA SER A 360 0.81 5.60 30.39
C SER A 360 0.36 4.68 31.50
N GLU A 361 0.31 5.20 32.72
CA GLU A 361 -0.36 4.54 33.84
C GLU A 361 -1.84 4.36 33.52
N ILE A 362 -2.39 3.20 33.86
CA ILE A 362 -3.78 2.86 33.55
C ILE A 362 -4.62 3.10 34.81
N PRO A 363 -5.59 4.04 34.81
CA PRO A 363 -6.34 4.38 36.03
C PRO A 363 -7.03 3.18 36.72
N ASN A 364 -7.46 2.20 35.93
CA ASN A 364 -8.18 1.02 36.40
C ASN A 364 -7.27 -0.18 36.73
N ILE A 365 -5.95 -0.07 36.51
CA ILE A 365 -4.98 -1.17 36.70
C ILE A 365 -3.70 -0.59 37.34
N PRO A 366 -3.75 -0.25 38.65
CA PRO A 366 -2.62 0.37 39.35
C PRO A 366 -1.39 -0.55 39.34
N GLY A 367 -0.20 0.05 39.25
CA GLY A 367 1.08 -0.68 39.16
C GLY A 367 1.45 -1.17 37.76
N TRP A 368 0.73 -0.77 36.70
CA TRP A 368 1.02 -1.11 35.30
C TRP A 368 0.99 0.12 34.40
N ILE A 369 1.84 0.11 33.37
CA ILE A 369 1.72 1.02 32.24
C ILE A 369 1.31 0.28 30.97
N ARG A 370 0.47 0.93 30.15
CA ARG A 370 0.24 0.56 28.74
C ARG A 370 1.24 1.35 27.91
N LEU A 371 2.13 0.65 27.22
CA LEU A 371 3.07 1.24 26.29
C LEU A 371 2.36 1.75 25.03
N GLN A 372 3.00 2.68 24.32
CA GLN A 372 2.53 3.20 23.03
C GLN A 372 2.28 2.08 22.00
N ASN A 373 3.09 1.02 22.02
CA ASN A 373 2.92 -0.18 21.19
C ASN A 373 1.84 -1.16 21.70
N GLY A 374 1.01 -0.74 22.66
CA GLY A 374 -0.14 -1.49 23.16
C GLY A 374 0.16 -2.61 24.17
N TYR A 375 1.43 -2.97 24.39
CA TYR A 375 1.83 -3.94 25.40
C TYR A 375 1.83 -3.33 26.81
N TYR A 376 1.76 -4.20 27.81
CA TYR A 376 1.71 -3.83 29.23
C TYR A 376 3.03 -4.19 29.89
N LEU A 377 3.56 -3.27 30.69
CA LEU A 377 4.68 -3.52 31.59
C LEU A 377 4.29 -3.17 33.03
N PRO A 378 4.63 -4.02 34.01
CA PRO A 378 4.44 -3.70 35.42
C PRO A 378 5.49 -2.68 35.89
N ILE A 379 5.06 -1.75 36.74
CA ILE A 379 5.91 -0.72 37.37
C ILE A 379 6.76 -1.34 38.48
N THR A 380 6.24 -2.38 39.15
CA THR A 380 6.90 -3.15 40.22
C THR A 380 6.73 -4.65 40.02
N SER A 381 7.50 -5.48 40.73
CA SER A 381 7.31 -6.94 40.81
C SER A 381 5.90 -7.35 41.23
N ASP A 382 5.54 -8.59 40.90
CA ASP A 382 4.22 -9.18 41.23
C ASP A 382 3.98 -9.24 42.77
N ASP A 383 5.02 -9.12 43.59
CA ASP A 383 4.95 -9.00 45.07
C ASP A 383 5.08 -7.55 45.60
N GLY A 384 5.14 -6.56 44.70
CA GLY A 384 5.21 -5.12 44.98
C GLY A 384 6.55 -4.61 45.51
N LYS A 385 7.56 -5.47 45.71
CA LYS A 385 8.80 -5.10 46.44
C LYS A 385 9.89 -4.48 45.59
N ILE A 386 9.90 -4.74 44.27
CA ILE A 386 11.01 -4.38 43.39
C ILE A 386 10.47 -3.46 42.30
N PRO A 387 10.87 -2.18 42.23
CA PRO A 387 10.52 -1.33 41.11
C PRO A 387 11.29 -1.77 39.86
N PHE A 388 10.60 -1.63 38.72
CA PHE A 388 11.09 -1.97 37.39
C PHE A 388 11.11 -0.77 36.44
N LEU A 389 10.17 0.15 36.66
CA LEU A 389 9.97 1.33 35.84
C LEU A 389 9.97 2.58 36.71
N HIS A 390 10.81 3.54 36.36
CA HIS A 390 10.91 4.83 37.04
C HIS A 390 10.45 5.94 36.10
N LYS A 391 9.46 6.69 36.55
CA LYS A 391 8.94 7.86 35.84
C LYS A 391 10.04 8.91 35.70
N VAL A 392 10.38 9.31 34.48
CA VAL A 392 11.41 10.32 34.20
C VAL A 392 10.80 11.58 33.58
N SER A 393 11.49 12.71 33.73
CA SER A 393 11.06 14.00 33.17
C SER A 393 10.73 13.89 31.67
N LYS A 394 9.74 14.66 31.19
CA LYS A 394 9.40 14.71 29.75
C LYS A 394 10.60 15.11 28.87
N ARG A 395 11.57 15.85 29.43
CA ARG A 395 12.86 16.22 28.81
C ARG A 395 13.97 15.17 28.94
N ALA A 396 13.70 13.97 29.46
CA ALA A 396 14.67 12.90 29.48
C ALA A 396 14.90 12.35 28.06
N HIS A 397 16.17 12.25 27.67
CA HIS A 397 16.65 11.65 26.43
C HIS A 397 17.55 10.45 26.75
N ALA A 398 17.92 9.65 25.74
CA ALA A 398 18.73 8.43 25.92
C ALA A 398 20.12 8.66 26.56
N SER A 399 20.59 9.91 26.56
CA SER A 399 21.84 10.44 27.13
C SER A 399 21.74 11.01 28.56
N ASN A 400 20.56 10.95 29.19
CA ASN A 400 20.26 11.55 30.50
C ASN A 400 21.34 11.23 31.57
N PRO A 401 21.91 12.23 32.29
CA PRO A 401 22.89 11.99 33.35
C PRO A 401 22.39 11.10 34.50
N GLU A 402 21.08 11.02 34.75
CA GLU A 402 20.48 10.07 35.72
C GLU A 402 20.83 8.60 35.40
N LYS A 403 21.06 8.29 34.12
CA LYS A 403 21.51 6.99 33.62
C LYS A 403 22.89 6.58 34.13
N ARG A 404 23.73 7.55 34.55
CA ARG A 404 25.07 7.30 35.11
C ARG A 404 25.04 7.13 36.63
N THR A 405 24.15 7.82 37.34
CA THR A 405 24.01 7.70 38.80
C THR A 405 23.27 6.44 39.23
N LEU A 406 22.38 5.89 38.40
CA LEU A 406 21.58 4.71 38.76
C LEU A 406 22.27 3.35 38.59
N GLY A 407 23.44 3.30 37.95
CA GLY A 407 24.36 2.15 38.02
C GLY A 407 23.78 0.80 37.54
N SER A 408 23.44 0.68 36.25
CA SER A 408 23.02 -0.61 35.67
C SER A 408 24.18 -1.61 35.62
N SER A 409 24.26 -2.48 36.62
CA SER A 409 25.25 -3.56 36.75
C SER A 409 24.58 -4.90 37.05
N THR A 410 23.51 -5.26 36.32
CA THR A 410 22.79 -6.54 36.48
C THR A 410 23.17 -7.53 35.36
N PRO A 411 23.88 -8.64 35.64
CA PRO A 411 24.43 -9.54 34.62
C PRO A 411 23.60 -10.83 34.44
N LEU A 412 22.43 -10.75 33.80
CA LEU A 412 21.59 -11.93 33.54
C LEU A 412 21.19 -12.03 32.05
N PHE A 413 21.42 -13.12 31.31
CA PHE A 413 21.97 -14.43 31.71
C PHE A 413 23.16 -14.87 30.83
N ARG A 414 24.33 -15.03 31.47
CA ARG A 414 25.29 -16.08 31.08
C ARG A 414 25.35 -17.12 32.20
N SER A 415 25.50 -18.37 31.82
CA SER A 415 25.69 -19.51 32.71
C SER A 415 26.99 -19.40 33.51
N SER A 416 26.93 -19.72 34.80
CA SER A 416 27.60 -20.89 35.40
C SER A 416 27.46 -20.83 36.92
N GLY A 417 27.24 -21.97 37.58
CA GLY A 417 27.09 -22.00 39.04
C GLY A 417 28.43 -22.11 39.77
N THR A 418 28.44 -21.67 41.03
CA THR A 418 29.02 -22.37 42.18
C THR A 418 28.50 -21.71 43.46
N PHE A 419 28.35 -22.49 44.54
CA PHE A 419 28.13 -21.96 45.88
C PHE A 419 29.39 -21.20 46.34
N GLU A 420 29.22 -20.08 47.04
CA GLU A 420 29.73 -19.91 48.41
C GLU A 420 29.13 -18.65 49.09
N SER A 421 28.98 -18.74 50.41
CA SER A 421 28.32 -17.77 51.29
C SER A 421 29.29 -16.68 51.80
N PHE A 422 28.79 -15.53 52.29
CA PHE A 422 29.09 -14.99 53.64
C PHE A 422 28.12 -13.82 54.02
N PRO A 423 27.89 -13.49 55.32
CA PRO A 423 26.80 -12.61 55.78
C PRO A 423 27.23 -11.27 56.43
N GLY A 424 26.29 -10.34 56.63
CA GLY A 424 26.31 -9.34 57.73
C GLY A 424 26.00 -7.87 57.39
N GLY A 425 25.21 -7.19 58.26
CA GLY A 425 24.94 -5.73 58.28
C GLY A 425 23.62 -5.32 57.59
N ASP A 426 22.50 -5.08 58.28
CA ASP A 426 22.12 -3.94 59.16
C ASP A 426 22.14 -2.54 58.49
N ALA A 427 21.19 -1.60 58.71
CA ALA A 427 19.83 -1.66 59.26
C ALA A 427 19.09 -0.31 59.09
N ASN A 428 17.74 -0.34 59.03
CA ASN A 428 16.77 0.69 59.50
C ASN A 428 16.66 2.10 58.86
N ILE A 429 15.57 2.81 59.25
CA ILE A 429 15.18 4.23 59.02
C ILE A 429 14.41 4.43 57.69
N LEU A 430 13.15 4.91 57.61
CA LEU A 430 12.24 5.59 58.57
C LEU A 430 10.73 5.26 58.31
N ARG A 431 9.82 5.65 59.23
CA ARG A 431 8.38 5.30 59.27
C ARG A 431 7.43 6.48 58.98
N GLY A 432 6.20 6.14 58.54
CA GLY A 432 4.94 6.89 58.77
C GLY A 432 4.56 7.90 57.68
N SER A 433 3.28 8.25 57.43
CA SER A 433 1.97 7.72 57.89
C SER A 433 0.87 8.45 57.07
N THR A 434 -0.37 7.98 56.85
CA THR A 434 -1.18 6.92 57.50
C THR A 434 -2.23 6.37 56.50
N LEU A 435 -2.76 5.16 56.72
CA LEU A 435 -3.89 4.60 55.95
C LEU A 435 -4.91 3.96 56.91
N GLN A 436 -5.69 4.77 57.62
CA GLN A 436 -6.68 4.27 58.59
C GLN A 436 -7.86 5.22 58.83
N ALA A 437 -8.56 5.56 57.75
CA ALA A 437 -9.93 6.08 57.81
C ALA A 437 -10.68 5.63 56.54
N LEU A 438 -11.93 5.19 56.71
CA LEU A 438 -12.92 4.99 55.63
C LEU A 438 -12.72 3.74 54.72
N LEU A 439 -12.36 2.60 55.31
CA LEU A 439 -12.75 1.27 54.79
C LEU A 439 -13.59 0.55 55.85
N GLU A 440 -14.91 0.62 55.69
CA GLU A 440 -16.02 -0.19 56.24
C GLU A 440 -17.30 0.57 55.78
N ASP A 441 -18.38 -0.04 55.29
CA ASP A 441 -18.96 -1.35 55.61
C ASP A 441 -19.55 -2.08 54.36
N LYS A 442 -20.20 -3.23 54.59
CA LYS A 442 -20.44 -4.35 53.65
C LYS A 442 -21.73 -4.28 52.82
N LEU A 443 -21.89 -5.36 52.03
CA LEU A 443 -23.07 -6.24 51.87
C LEU A 443 -23.70 -6.33 50.47
N THR A 444 -24.40 -7.44 50.29
CA THR A 444 -24.59 -8.17 49.03
C THR A 444 -26.07 -8.40 48.69
N LEU A 445 -26.29 -8.67 47.40
CA LEU A 445 -27.33 -9.54 46.83
C LEU A 445 -28.76 -8.98 46.61
N GLU A 446 -29.24 -9.39 45.44
CA GLU A 446 -30.57 -9.89 45.10
C GLU A 446 -31.62 -9.03 44.35
N THR A 447 -32.23 -9.74 43.40
CA THR A 447 -33.24 -9.38 42.43
C THR A 447 -34.65 -9.48 43.00
N THR A 448 -35.61 -8.70 42.49
CA THR A 448 -36.85 -9.21 41.85
C THR A 448 -37.73 -8.05 41.33
N ALA A 449 -38.87 -8.38 40.71
CA ALA A 449 -39.55 -7.54 39.72
C ALA A 449 -40.84 -6.83 40.21
N SER A 450 -41.31 -5.91 39.35
CA SER A 450 -42.71 -5.71 38.92
C SER A 450 -43.42 -4.38 39.26
N ASN A 451 -44.16 -3.90 38.24
CA ASN A 451 -45.39 -3.11 38.26
C ASN A 451 -45.41 -1.67 38.83
N GLY A 452 -45.32 -0.71 37.90
CA GLY A 452 -46.50 0.04 37.45
C GLY A 452 -46.90 1.33 38.18
N SER A 453 -46.81 2.47 37.49
CA SER A 453 -47.88 3.47 37.33
C SER A 453 -47.34 4.66 36.53
N ALA A 454 -48.19 5.31 35.72
CA ALA A 454 -47.83 6.54 35.02
C ALA A 454 -48.19 7.77 35.85
N THR A 455 -47.30 8.77 35.91
CA THR A 455 -47.71 10.17 36.10
C THR A 455 -46.65 11.11 35.53
N SER A 456 -47.10 12.12 34.79
CA SER A 456 -46.24 13.08 34.10
C SER A 456 -45.89 14.27 34.98
N THR A 457 -44.60 14.60 35.08
CA THR A 457 -44.13 15.97 35.38
C THR A 457 -42.85 16.27 34.64
N GLN A 458 -42.67 17.54 34.27
CA GLN A 458 -41.71 17.99 33.26
C GLN A 458 -40.29 18.25 33.81
N ASN A 459 -39.35 18.32 32.86
CA ASN A 459 -38.07 19.04 32.94
C ASN A 459 -36.98 18.51 33.86
N GLU A 460 -36.17 17.59 33.33
CA GLU A 460 -34.71 17.74 33.41
C GLU A 460 -34.12 17.71 32.00
N THR A 461 -33.69 18.88 31.52
CA THR A 461 -32.91 19.03 30.29
C THR A 461 -31.43 18.79 30.60
N GLY A 462 -30.92 17.61 30.27
CA GLY A 462 -29.51 17.29 30.44
C GLY A 462 -29.08 16.05 29.64
N ASP A 463 -28.00 16.20 28.89
CA ASP A 463 -27.09 15.13 28.45
C ASP A 463 -27.55 14.10 27.40
N THR A 464 -28.16 14.55 26.30
CA THR A 464 -28.37 13.72 25.08
C THR A 464 -27.73 14.28 23.79
N GLN A 465 -27.07 15.43 23.85
CA GLN A 465 -26.68 16.19 22.64
C GLN A 465 -25.25 15.93 22.15
N THR A 466 -24.42 15.17 22.88
CA THR A 466 -22.98 14.99 22.65
C THR A 466 -22.58 13.73 21.86
N ASP A 467 -23.50 12.79 21.62
CA ASP A 467 -23.18 11.45 21.10
C ASP A 467 -23.38 11.30 19.56
N PHE A 468 -23.75 12.40 18.87
CA PHE A 468 -24.05 12.40 17.43
C PHE A 468 -23.05 13.14 16.52
N ASP A 469 -22.20 14.03 17.04
CA ASP A 469 -21.32 14.90 16.22
C ASP A 469 -20.40 14.13 15.27
N ASN A 470 -20.00 12.92 15.66
CA ASN A 470 -19.06 12.06 14.94
C ASN A 470 -19.76 10.94 14.13
N VAL A 471 -21.08 10.95 13.99
CA VAL A 471 -21.84 9.89 13.31
C VAL A 471 -22.45 10.43 12.01
N ARG A 472 -22.15 9.78 10.89
CA ARG A 472 -22.65 10.15 9.55
C ARG A 472 -23.48 9.02 8.94
N ALA A 473 -24.40 9.38 8.04
CA ALA A 473 -25.03 8.41 7.16
C ALA A 473 -23.97 7.72 6.28
N ALA A 474 -24.22 6.48 5.86
CA ALA A 474 -23.24 5.67 5.14
C ALA A 474 -23.82 5.03 3.86
N ILE A 475 -23.02 5.04 2.80
CA ILE A 475 -23.20 4.20 1.63
C ILE A 475 -22.75 2.79 2.02
N HIS A 476 -23.71 1.87 2.20
CA HIS A 476 -23.45 0.47 2.55
C HIS A 476 -23.31 -0.42 1.31
N MET A 477 -22.23 -1.20 1.28
CA MET A 477 -21.84 -2.14 0.24
C MET A 477 -21.28 -3.42 0.90
N ASP A 478 -21.59 -4.60 0.37
CA ASP A 478 -21.49 -5.87 1.10
C ASP A 478 -20.68 -6.97 0.38
N ALA A 479 -19.98 -6.62 -0.71
CA ALA A 479 -19.33 -7.59 -1.59
C ALA A 479 -17.98 -7.11 -2.13
N MET A 480 -17.12 -8.08 -2.46
CA MET A 480 -15.76 -7.84 -2.99
C MET A 480 -15.74 -6.97 -4.26
N ALA A 481 -16.77 -7.07 -5.12
CA ALA A 481 -16.84 -6.30 -6.36
C ALA A 481 -16.93 -4.79 -6.16
N PHE A 482 -17.41 -4.31 -5.00
CA PHE A 482 -17.46 -2.86 -4.75
C PHE A 482 -16.08 -2.25 -4.55
N GLY A 483 -15.08 -3.05 -4.17
CA GLY A 483 -13.69 -2.61 -4.08
C GLY A 483 -12.83 -3.11 -5.24
N MET A 484 -12.75 -4.43 -5.43
CA MET A 484 -11.95 -5.02 -6.52
C MET A 484 -12.58 -4.83 -7.91
N GLY A 485 -13.79 -4.28 -8.01
CA GLY A 485 -14.38 -3.77 -9.25
C GLY A 485 -14.02 -2.30 -9.56
N CYS A 486 -13.14 -1.68 -8.77
CA CYS A 486 -12.57 -0.36 -9.02
C CYS A 486 -11.28 -0.49 -9.83
N CYS A 487 -11.01 0.50 -10.70
CA CYS A 487 -9.80 0.58 -11.52
C CYS A 487 -8.71 1.46 -10.87
N CYS A 488 -7.45 1.19 -11.18
CA CYS A 488 -6.31 1.97 -10.71
C CYS A 488 -5.15 2.11 -11.71
N LEU A 489 -4.16 2.90 -11.27
CA LEU A 489 -2.85 3.05 -11.92
C LEU A 489 -1.80 2.46 -10.97
N GLN A 490 -1.09 1.42 -11.43
CA GLN A 490 0.00 0.80 -10.69
C GLN A 490 1.32 0.97 -11.45
N ILE A 491 2.46 0.97 -10.74
CA ILE A 491 3.79 1.00 -11.37
C ILE A 491 4.68 -0.03 -10.70
N THR A 492 5.22 -0.96 -11.48
CA THR A 492 6.29 -1.86 -11.02
C THR A 492 7.63 -1.39 -11.60
N PHE A 493 8.67 -1.33 -10.77
CA PHE A 493 10.05 -1.08 -11.21
C PHE A 493 11.02 -2.07 -10.59
N GLN A 494 12.05 -2.42 -11.34
CA GLN A 494 13.19 -3.24 -10.98
C GLN A 494 14.28 -2.35 -10.39
N ALA A 495 14.84 -2.78 -9.27
CA ALA A 495 15.98 -2.17 -8.62
C ALA A 495 17.27 -2.92 -8.97
N LYS A 496 18.42 -2.28 -8.78
CA LYS A 496 19.72 -2.87 -9.14
C LYS A 496 20.12 -4.12 -8.34
N ASP A 497 19.60 -4.23 -7.12
CA ASP A 497 19.91 -5.30 -6.16
C ASP A 497 18.84 -5.36 -5.04
N LEU A 498 19.06 -6.29 -4.10
CA LEU A 498 18.27 -6.48 -2.89
C LEU A 498 18.21 -5.22 -2.00
N ASP A 499 19.29 -4.46 -1.87
CA ASP A 499 19.41 -3.30 -0.96
C ASP A 499 18.58 -2.12 -1.49
N GLU A 500 18.75 -1.77 -2.79
CA GLU A 500 17.98 -0.72 -3.46
C GLU A 500 16.48 -1.05 -3.50
N SER A 501 16.10 -2.31 -3.75
CA SER A 501 14.68 -2.71 -3.80
C SER A 501 13.94 -2.45 -2.49
N ARG A 502 14.60 -2.74 -1.36
CA ARG A 502 14.08 -2.55 0.00
C ARG A 502 14.10 -1.08 0.39
N PHE A 503 15.16 -0.35 0.04
CA PHE A 503 15.24 1.09 0.28
C PHE A 503 14.09 1.82 -0.43
N ILE A 504 13.88 1.58 -1.72
CA ILE A 504 12.81 2.27 -2.47
C ILE A 504 11.41 1.82 -2.04
N TYR A 505 11.21 0.55 -1.61
CA TYR A 505 9.93 0.14 -0.99
C TYR A 505 9.57 1.05 0.19
N ASP A 506 10.55 1.29 1.06
CA ASP A 506 10.36 2.14 2.23
C ASP A 506 10.14 3.61 1.87
N GLN A 507 10.92 4.17 0.93
CA GLN A 507 10.76 5.56 0.52
C GLN A 507 9.40 5.82 -0.15
N LEU A 508 8.92 4.89 -0.99
CA LEU A 508 7.61 5.03 -1.64
C LEU A 508 6.43 4.83 -0.69
N ALA A 509 6.59 4.14 0.43
CA ALA A 509 5.52 4.00 1.42
C ALA A 509 5.08 5.37 1.99
N VAL A 510 6.02 6.32 2.12
CA VAL A 510 5.73 7.71 2.52
C VAL A 510 5.00 8.48 1.43
N MET A 511 5.33 8.21 0.15
CA MET A 511 4.66 8.82 -1.01
C MET A 511 3.27 8.24 -1.30
N ALA A 512 2.97 7.04 -0.81
CA ALA A 512 1.71 6.35 -1.06
C ALA A 512 0.44 7.19 -0.77
N PRO A 513 0.26 7.81 0.41
CA PRO A 513 -0.88 8.68 0.68
C PRO A 513 -0.85 10.00 -0.12
N ILE A 514 0.33 10.54 -0.37
CA ILE A 514 0.53 11.79 -1.12
C ILE A 514 -0.02 11.65 -2.54
N MET A 515 0.35 10.57 -3.22
CA MET A 515 -0.12 10.29 -4.58
C MET A 515 -1.58 9.86 -4.61
N MET A 516 -2.08 9.17 -3.58
CA MET A 516 -3.50 8.82 -3.46
C MET A 516 -4.38 10.09 -3.43
N ALA A 517 -4.01 11.09 -2.62
CA ALA A 517 -4.73 12.37 -2.56
C ALA A 517 -4.66 13.15 -3.89
N LEU A 518 -3.48 13.24 -4.51
CA LEU A 518 -3.30 13.95 -5.79
C LEU A 518 -4.04 13.32 -6.97
N THR A 519 -4.22 12.00 -6.94
CA THR A 519 -4.88 11.24 -8.02
C THR A 519 -6.36 10.99 -7.77
N ALA A 520 -6.92 11.44 -6.65
CA ALA A 520 -8.27 11.11 -6.17
C ALA A 520 -9.36 11.16 -7.27
N SER A 521 -10.07 10.04 -7.49
CA SER A 521 -10.92 9.79 -8.66
C SER A 521 -12.25 9.08 -8.32
N THR A 522 -12.53 8.82 -7.04
CA THR A 522 -13.66 7.99 -6.59
C THR A 522 -14.63 8.73 -5.64
N PRO A 523 -15.50 9.63 -6.16
CA PRO A 523 -16.48 10.36 -5.36
C PRO A 523 -17.92 9.78 -5.44
N LEU A 524 -18.19 8.83 -6.35
CA LEU A 524 -19.51 8.24 -6.58
C LEU A 524 -19.48 6.74 -6.31
N LEU A 525 -20.44 6.25 -5.53
CA LEU A 525 -20.54 4.84 -5.14
C LEU A 525 -22.02 4.44 -5.05
N LYS A 526 -22.40 3.33 -5.69
CA LYS A 526 -23.72 2.71 -5.54
C LYS A 526 -24.89 3.70 -5.75
N GLY A 527 -24.79 4.53 -6.77
CA GLY A 527 -25.79 5.54 -7.11
C GLY A 527 -25.82 6.74 -6.18
N ARG A 528 -24.82 6.92 -5.30
CA ARG A 528 -24.76 7.99 -4.31
C ARG A 528 -23.44 8.77 -4.37
N ILE A 529 -23.47 10.01 -3.93
CA ILE A 529 -22.28 10.83 -3.74
C ILE A 529 -21.64 10.48 -2.38
N ALA A 530 -20.38 10.04 -2.39
CA ALA A 530 -19.60 9.72 -1.20
C ALA A 530 -18.94 10.98 -0.61
N ASP A 531 -18.78 11.07 0.71
CA ASP A 531 -18.04 12.15 1.39
C ASP A 531 -16.51 11.87 1.46
N THR A 532 -16.01 11.10 0.50
CA THR A 532 -14.60 10.75 0.31
C THR A 532 -14.27 10.81 -1.19
N ASP A 533 -12.99 10.95 -1.54
CA ASP A 533 -12.55 11.06 -2.94
C ASP A 533 -11.68 9.89 -3.44
N CYS A 534 -11.33 8.91 -2.59
CA CYS A 534 -10.43 7.79 -2.93
C CYS A 534 -11.04 6.41 -2.67
N ARG A 535 -10.69 5.42 -3.51
CA ARG A 535 -11.20 4.04 -3.43
C ARG A 535 -10.57 3.19 -2.33
N TRP A 536 -9.39 3.57 -1.81
CA TRP A 536 -8.50 2.65 -1.11
C TRP A 536 -9.13 1.93 0.09
N GLY A 537 -9.84 2.66 0.95
CA GLY A 537 -10.58 2.10 2.08
C GLY A 537 -11.78 1.23 1.69
N ILE A 538 -12.35 1.46 0.50
CA ILE A 538 -13.41 0.64 -0.08
C ILE A 538 -12.83 -0.74 -0.42
N ILE A 539 -11.68 -0.77 -1.09
CA ILE A 539 -11.00 -2.03 -1.44
C ILE A 539 -10.51 -2.74 -0.17
N SER A 540 -9.96 -1.99 0.79
CA SER A 540 -9.52 -2.49 2.09
C SER A 540 -10.59 -3.32 2.81
N GLU A 541 -11.80 -2.77 2.96
CA GLU A 541 -12.92 -3.47 3.59
C GLU A 541 -13.53 -4.54 2.66
N SER A 542 -13.49 -4.37 1.33
CA SER A 542 -14.06 -5.35 0.37
C SER A 542 -13.38 -6.72 0.34
N VAL A 543 -12.14 -6.82 0.83
CA VAL A 543 -11.40 -8.08 0.97
C VAL A 543 -10.92 -8.35 2.41
N ASP A 544 -11.51 -7.67 3.40
CA ASP A 544 -11.21 -7.91 4.80
C ASP A 544 -11.75 -9.28 5.23
N CYS A 545 -10.89 -10.30 5.22
CA CYS A 545 -11.25 -11.65 5.64
C CYS A 545 -11.16 -11.88 7.16
N ARG A 546 -10.93 -10.83 7.99
CA ARG A 546 -10.68 -11.00 9.42
C ARG A 546 -11.89 -11.57 10.17
N THR A 547 -11.65 -12.59 11.00
CA THR A 547 -12.65 -13.12 11.94
C THR A 547 -13.08 -12.06 12.96
N PRO A 548 -14.22 -12.23 13.66
CA PRO A 548 -14.60 -11.33 14.75
C PRO A 548 -13.49 -11.15 15.80
N ALA A 549 -12.82 -12.22 16.26
CA ALA A 549 -11.71 -12.10 17.21
C ALA A 549 -10.46 -11.40 16.63
N GLU A 550 -10.12 -11.62 15.36
CA GLU A 550 -9.05 -10.86 14.69
C GLU A 550 -9.36 -9.35 14.61
N ARG A 551 -10.65 -8.97 14.56
CA ARG A 551 -11.10 -7.56 14.65
C ARG A 551 -11.26 -7.04 16.08
N GLY A 552 -11.19 -7.92 17.09
CA GLY A 552 -11.21 -7.57 18.52
C GLY A 552 -12.53 -7.87 19.25
N LEU A 553 -13.45 -8.61 18.64
CA LEU A 553 -14.63 -9.16 19.30
C LEU A 553 -14.30 -10.49 20.02
N LYS A 554 -15.30 -11.10 20.66
CA LYS A 554 -15.22 -12.49 21.14
C LYS A 554 -15.77 -13.43 20.05
N SER A 555 -15.04 -14.49 19.75
CA SER A 555 -15.52 -15.63 18.94
C SER A 555 -14.73 -16.89 19.32
N ASP A 556 -15.28 -18.06 19.02
CA ASP A 556 -14.62 -19.33 19.35
C ASP A 556 -13.34 -19.56 18.51
N PRO A 557 -12.33 -20.27 19.05
CA PRO A 557 -11.11 -20.61 18.33
C PRO A 557 -11.36 -21.67 17.26
N GLN A 558 -10.89 -21.42 16.04
CA GLN A 558 -10.98 -22.34 14.89
C GLN A 558 -9.60 -22.97 14.62
N PRO A 559 -9.35 -24.24 14.97
CA PRO A 559 -8.01 -24.85 14.96
C PRO A 559 -7.24 -24.77 13.63
N GLU A 560 -7.95 -24.75 12.51
CA GLU A 560 -7.39 -24.74 11.15
C GLU A 560 -6.88 -23.34 10.70
N LEU A 561 -7.22 -22.27 11.42
CA LEU A 561 -6.83 -20.91 11.07
C LEU A 561 -5.50 -20.50 11.72
N ALA A 562 -4.78 -19.59 11.07
CA ALA A 562 -3.61 -18.92 11.64
C ALA A 562 -3.93 -18.36 13.05
N ALA A 563 -3.10 -18.72 14.04
CA ALA A 563 -3.33 -18.41 15.46
C ALA A 563 -4.77 -18.72 15.95
N LYS A 564 -5.38 -19.79 15.42
CA LYS A 564 -6.76 -20.23 15.68
C LYS A 564 -7.85 -19.19 15.33
N GLY A 565 -7.52 -18.19 14.51
CA GLY A 565 -8.37 -17.04 14.21
C GLY A 565 -8.60 -16.11 15.40
N GLN A 566 -7.69 -16.11 16.38
CA GLN A 566 -7.81 -15.36 17.65
C GLN A 566 -6.82 -14.20 17.81
N ARG A 567 -5.72 -14.17 17.04
CA ARG A 567 -4.71 -13.10 17.09
C ARG A 567 -5.32 -11.79 16.61
N ARG A 568 -5.24 -10.71 17.39
CA ARG A 568 -5.70 -9.38 16.94
C ARG A 568 -4.92 -8.94 15.70
N ILE A 569 -5.62 -8.49 14.65
CA ILE A 569 -5.01 -7.92 13.44
C ILE A 569 -5.62 -6.56 13.11
N PHE A 570 -4.80 -5.51 13.19
CA PHE A 570 -5.24 -4.11 13.12
C PHE A 570 -5.69 -3.70 11.71
N LYS A 571 -4.98 -4.16 10.68
CA LYS A 571 -5.21 -3.84 9.26
C LYS A 571 -5.93 -4.98 8.51
N SER A 572 -6.67 -4.62 7.47
CA SER A 572 -7.11 -5.61 6.46
C SER A 572 -5.88 -6.24 5.77
N ARG A 573 -6.08 -7.31 5.00
CA ARG A 573 -5.03 -7.83 4.09
C ARG A 573 -4.80 -6.94 2.87
N TYR A 574 -5.75 -6.05 2.59
CA TYR A 574 -5.57 -4.92 1.67
C TYR A 574 -5.49 -3.65 2.52
N ASP A 575 -4.30 -3.07 2.68
CA ASP A 575 -4.09 -1.88 3.51
C ASP A 575 -2.71 -1.25 3.25
N SER A 576 -2.47 -0.07 3.76
CA SER A 576 -1.15 0.52 3.95
C SER A 576 -0.10 -0.49 4.50
N ILE A 577 1.18 -0.31 4.16
CA ILE A 577 2.26 -1.17 4.66
C ILE A 577 2.27 -1.26 6.20
N SER A 578 2.73 -2.38 6.75
CA SER A 578 2.81 -2.59 8.21
C SER A 578 4.21 -2.35 8.78
N THR A 579 5.25 -2.45 7.94
CA THR A 579 6.66 -2.39 8.34
C THR A 579 7.49 -1.79 7.22
N TYR A 580 8.40 -0.89 7.55
CA TYR A 580 9.59 -0.64 6.76
C TYR A 580 10.50 -1.87 6.79
N ILE A 581 11.12 -2.18 5.65
CA ILE A 581 11.85 -3.44 5.40
C ILE A 581 13.34 -3.22 5.13
N TYR A 582 13.83 -1.99 4.98
CA TYR A 582 15.24 -1.69 4.81
C TYR A 582 15.98 -1.77 6.14
N GLN A 583 17.03 -2.59 6.20
CA GLN A 583 17.81 -2.79 7.43
C GLN A 583 18.97 -1.80 7.57
N GLY A 584 19.35 -1.12 6.49
CA GLY A 584 20.68 -0.54 6.31
C GLY A 584 21.67 -1.62 5.85
N ALA A 585 22.60 -1.23 4.98
CA ALA A 585 23.62 -2.14 4.48
C ALA A 585 24.56 -2.62 5.61
N TYR A 586 25.00 -3.87 5.50
CA TYR A 586 26.10 -4.37 6.33
C TYR A 586 27.40 -3.73 5.86
N THR A 587 27.78 -2.59 6.46
CA THR A 587 29.09 -1.99 6.23
C THR A 587 30.15 -2.98 6.70
N GLY A 588 30.86 -3.61 5.76
CA GLY A 588 31.85 -4.67 6.01
C GLY A 588 33.05 -4.24 6.86
N ALA A 589 33.13 -2.97 7.24
CA ALA A 589 33.89 -2.52 8.39
C ALA A 589 33.47 -3.30 9.64
N ALA A 590 34.29 -4.30 9.99
CA ALA A 590 34.55 -4.53 11.39
C ALA A 590 34.86 -3.18 12.04
N ASP A 591 34.35 -2.95 13.25
CA ASP A 591 34.93 -1.94 14.14
C ASP A 591 36.38 -2.39 14.43
N GLU A 592 37.33 -2.03 13.56
CA GLU A 592 38.72 -2.45 13.70
C GLU A 592 39.31 -1.87 15.00
N GLU A 593 39.72 -2.82 15.84
CA GLU A 593 40.59 -2.69 17.01
C GLU A 593 40.52 -1.41 17.86
N VAL A 594 39.65 -1.45 18.88
CA VAL A 594 40.17 -1.25 20.25
C VAL A 594 39.62 -2.34 21.18
N ASN A 595 40.49 -3.30 21.51
CA ASN A 595 40.40 -4.32 22.56
C ASN A 595 39.22 -4.24 23.56
N SER A 596 38.13 -5.00 23.31
CA SER A 596 37.35 -5.65 24.39
C SER A 596 36.38 -6.72 23.87
N LYS A 597 36.17 -7.79 24.65
CA LYS A 597 35.31 -8.95 24.31
C LYS A 597 33.80 -8.63 24.40
N LYS A 598 33.28 -7.70 23.59
CA LYS A 598 31.83 -7.49 23.38
C LYS A 598 31.47 -7.73 21.92
N LYS A 599 30.63 -8.74 21.64
CA LYS A 599 30.01 -8.93 20.32
C LYS A 599 29.14 -7.70 20.00
N ARG A 600 29.60 -6.84 19.09
CA ARG A 600 28.87 -5.65 18.61
C ARG A 600 27.85 -6.13 17.58
N GLY A 601 26.56 -6.09 17.93
CA GLY A 601 25.46 -6.42 17.02
C GLY A 601 25.07 -5.22 16.15
N LEU A 602 24.42 -5.49 15.01
CA LEU A 602 23.85 -4.46 14.14
C LEU A 602 23.01 -3.48 14.97
N LYS A 603 23.33 -2.17 14.89
CA LYS A 603 22.55 -1.12 15.53
C LYS A 603 21.30 -0.83 14.68
N ASN A 604 20.33 -1.74 14.75
CA ASN A 604 19.06 -1.67 14.01
C ASN A 604 18.32 -0.36 14.35
N ARG A 605 18.33 0.63 13.45
CA ARG A 605 17.73 1.95 13.70
C ARG A 605 16.33 2.09 13.09
N VAL A 606 16.17 1.73 11.80
CA VAL A 606 14.88 1.80 11.07
C VAL A 606 13.80 0.98 11.78
N LEU A 607 14.11 -0.28 12.09
CA LEU A 607 13.24 -1.24 12.78
C LEU A 607 12.69 -0.72 14.13
N ASN A 608 13.45 0.10 14.86
CA ASN A 608 13.13 0.48 16.24
C ASN A 608 12.60 1.91 16.38
N MET A 609 12.64 2.73 15.31
CA MET A 609 12.31 4.15 15.36
C MET A 609 11.16 4.54 14.44
N TYR A 610 11.05 3.91 13.27
CA TYR A 610 10.00 4.23 12.30
C TYR A 610 8.89 3.17 12.21
N ASN A 611 9.17 1.90 12.58
CA ASN A 611 8.14 0.86 12.79
C ASN A 611 7.51 1.02 14.20
N ASP A 612 6.82 2.13 14.43
CA ASP A 612 6.26 2.53 15.73
C ASP A 612 4.88 1.92 16.06
N MET A 613 4.26 1.28 15.07
CA MET A 613 2.95 0.63 15.20
C MET A 613 3.08 -0.86 15.60
N PRO A 614 2.09 -1.45 16.30
CA PRO A 614 2.13 -2.88 16.64
C PRO A 614 1.95 -3.76 15.40
N VAL A 615 2.92 -4.63 15.13
CA VAL A 615 2.92 -5.55 13.99
C VAL A 615 2.83 -6.99 14.49
N PRO A 616 1.64 -7.64 14.44
CA PRO A 616 1.52 -9.05 14.76
C PRO A 616 2.30 -9.89 13.74
N ILE A 617 3.07 -10.87 14.20
CA ILE A 617 3.87 -11.77 13.36
C ILE A 617 3.54 -13.24 13.64
N ASP A 618 3.86 -14.13 12.72
CA ASP A 618 3.97 -15.56 13.01
C ASP A 618 5.36 -15.88 13.55
N GLU A 619 5.43 -16.24 14.83
CA GLU A 619 6.66 -16.38 15.60
C GLU A 619 7.49 -17.58 15.11
N ASP A 620 6.83 -18.71 14.80
CA ASP A 620 7.42 -19.88 14.13
C ASP A 620 8.14 -19.48 12.83
N SER A 621 7.46 -18.71 11.98
CA SER A 621 8.00 -18.20 10.72
C SER A 621 9.17 -17.24 10.94
N TYR A 622 9.03 -16.30 11.87
CA TYR A 622 10.10 -15.35 12.21
C TYR A 622 11.37 -16.07 12.68
N HIS A 623 11.24 -17.00 13.63
CA HIS A 623 12.37 -17.79 14.14
C HIS A 623 13.04 -18.61 13.03
N LEU A 624 12.26 -19.18 12.09
CA LEU A 624 12.77 -19.92 10.95
C LEU A 624 13.54 -19.02 9.96
N LEU A 625 13.01 -17.84 9.64
CA LEU A 625 13.66 -16.84 8.76
C LEU A 625 14.98 -16.36 9.37
N ARG A 626 14.97 -16.02 10.67
CA ARG A 626 16.16 -15.58 11.41
C ARG A 626 17.23 -16.67 11.51
N LYS A 627 16.82 -17.93 11.76
CA LYS A 627 17.73 -19.09 11.76
C LYS A 627 18.37 -19.33 10.39
N SER A 628 17.66 -19.03 9.32
CA SER A 628 18.13 -19.12 7.92
C SER A 628 18.98 -17.91 7.47
N GLY A 629 19.32 -16.99 8.38
CA GLY A 629 20.23 -15.87 8.11
C GLY A 629 19.60 -14.62 7.50
N ILE A 630 18.27 -14.57 7.37
CA ILE A 630 17.55 -13.38 6.90
C ILE A 630 17.51 -12.36 8.03
N ASP A 631 17.72 -11.07 7.73
CA ASP A 631 17.82 -10.00 8.73
C ASP A 631 16.49 -9.71 9.47
N PRO A 632 16.51 -8.97 10.61
CA PRO A 632 15.32 -8.72 11.42
C PRO A 632 14.17 -8.03 10.69
N ALA A 633 14.43 -6.96 9.93
CA ALA A 633 13.37 -6.20 9.26
C ALA A 633 12.65 -7.03 8.19
N LEU A 634 13.42 -7.72 7.34
CA LEU A 634 12.83 -8.60 6.34
C LEU A 634 12.15 -9.83 6.98
N SER A 635 12.70 -10.36 8.07
CA SER A 635 12.06 -11.46 8.80
C SER A 635 10.73 -11.03 9.43
N GLN A 636 10.65 -9.83 10.02
CA GLN A 636 9.43 -9.28 10.60
C GLN A 636 8.36 -9.07 9.53
N HIS A 637 8.74 -8.51 8.38
CA HIS A 637 7.85 -8.30 7.24
C HIS A 637 7.23 -9.62 6.73
N ILE A 638 8.07 -10.61 6.41
CA ILE A 638 7.58 -11.90 5.90
C ILE A 638 6.75 -12.63 6.97
N ALA A 639 7.19 -12.65 8.24
CA ALA A 639 6.41 -13.23 9.32
C ALA A 639 5.07 -12.51 9.57
N HIS A 640 4.97 -11.20 9.29
CA HIS A 640 3.71 -10.46 9.32
C HIS A 640 2.76 -10.87 8.20
N LEU A 641 3.23 -10.97 6.95
CA LEU A 641 2.41 -11.44 5.82
C LEU A 641 1.82 -12.84 6.10
N PHE A 642 2.61 -13.71 6.74
CA PHE A 642 2.23 -15.07 7.07
C PHE A 642 1.33 -15.19 8.31
N ILE A 643 0.89 -14.11 8.98
CA ILE A 643 -0.25 -14.21 9.94
C ILE A 643 -1.58 -14.50 9.25
N ARG A 644 -1.65 -14.38 7.92
CA ARG A 644 -2.84 -14.61 7.12
C ARG A 644 -2.93 -16.07 6.68
N ASP A 645 -4.16 -16.56 6.50
CA ASP A 645 -4.42 -17.83 5.82
C ASP A 645 -4.42 -17.66 4.29
N PRO A 646 -4.03 -18.68 3.51
CA PRO A 646 -4.17 -18.67 2.06
C PRO A 646 -5.66 -18.72 1.68
N LEU A 647 -6.09 -17.88 0.74
CA LEU A 647 -7.50 -17.80 0.29
C LEU A 647 -7.74 -18.42 -1.08
N VAL A 648 -6.69 -18.66 -1.86
CA VAL A 648 -6.73 -19.41 -3.12
C VAL A 648 -5.64 -20.48 -3.05
N VAL A 649 -6.06 -21.74 -3.16
CA VAL A 649 -5.18 -22.92 -3.17
C VAL A 649 -5.73 -23.83 -4.25
N PHE A 650 -4.89 -24.32 -5.15
CA PHE A 650 -5.31 -25.22 -6.23
C PHE A 650 -5.30 -26.69 -5.77
N GLU A 651 -6.16 -27.52 -6.37
CA GLU A 651 -6.09 -28.98 -6.20
C GLU A 651 -4.72 -29.51 -6.68
N GLY A 652 -4.14 -30.47 -5.94
CA GLY A 652 -2.77 -30.97 -6.17
C GLY A 652 -1.65 -30.09 -5.59
N ALA A 653 -1.93 -28.85 -5.20
CA ALA A 653 -0.89 -27.92 -4.76
C ALA A 653 -0.15 -28.36 -3.48
N VAL A 654 -0.72 -29.25 -2.66
CA VAL A 654 -0.08 -29.72 -1.42
C VAL A 654 0.80 -30.95 -1.67
N GLU A 655 0.44 -31.75 -2.67
CA GLU A 655 1.05 -33.02 -3.01
C GLU A 655 2.13 -32.91 -4.10
N GLU A 656 2.01 -31.94 -5.01
CA GLU A 656 2.81 -31.84 -6.25
C GLU A 656 3.83 -30.68 -6.25
N VAL A 657 3.74 -29.73 -5.31
CA VAL A 657 4.58 -28.52 -5.29
C VAL A 657 5.93 -28.81 -4.62
N ASP A 658 7.01 -28.55 -5.35
CA ASP A 658 8.38 -28.60 -4.84
C ASP A 658 8.76 -27.29 -4.15
N ASP A 659 8.98 -27.36 -2.83
CA ASP A 659 9.31 -26.22 -1.98
C ASP A 659 10.67 -25.55 -2.27
N GLU A 660 11.59 -26.20 -3.00
CA GLU A 660 12.90 -25.64 -3.33
C GLU A 660 12.89 -24.88 -4.67
N ILE A 661 12.03 -25.30 -5.60
CA ILE A 661 12.01 -24.79 -6.98
C ILE A 661 10.83 -23.83 -7.19
N GLN A 662 9.64 -24.15 -6.67
CA GLN A 662 8.41 -23.42 -6.94
C GLN A 662 8.09 -22.40 -5.82
N THR A 663 7.25 -21.41 -6.14
CA THR A 663 6.84 -20.35 -5.21
C THR A 663 5.34 -20.31 -4.96
N GLU A 664 4.59 -21.36 -5.34
CA GLU A 664 3.12 -21.35 -5.34
C GLU A 664 2.51 -21.14 -3.94
N HIS A 665 3.11 -21.72 -2.89
CA HIS A 665 2.65 -21.50 -1.52
C HIS A 665 3.04 -20.12 -0.99
N PHE A 666 4.23 -19.62 -1.32
CA PHE A 666 4.61 -18.24 -1.01
C PHE A 666 3.67 -17.23 -1.67
N GLU A 667 3.43 -17.37 -2.97
CA GLU A 667 2.56 -16.47 -3.74
C GLU A 667 1.08 -16.57 -3.35
N SER A 668 0.62 -17.71 -2.83
CA SER A 668 -0.74 -17.81 -2.26
C SER A 668 -0.99 -16.81 -1.12
N ILE A 669 0.06 -16.46 -0.37
CA ILE A 669 0.05 -15.44 0.69
C ILE A 669 0.47 -14.07 0.13
N GLN A 670 1.58 -13.99 -0.61
CA GLN A 670 2.14 -12.72 -1.07
C GLN A 670 1.23 -11.99 -2.07
N SER A 671 0.70 -12.69 -3.08
CA SER A 671 -0.21 -12.09 -4.06
C SER A 671 -1.57 -11.69 -3.46
N THR A 672 -1.90 -12.20 -2.27
CA THR A 672 -3.17 -11.91 -1.56
C THR A 672 -3.00 -11.06 -0.30
N ASN A 673 -1.79 -10.51 -0.07
CA ASN A 673 -1.59 -9.30 0.71
C ASN A 673 -1.39 -8.14 -0.28
N TRP A 674 -2.28 -7.16 -0.24
CA TRP A 674 -2.33 -6.05 -1.20
C TRP A 674 -1.98 -4.75 -0.48
N GLN A 675 -0.67 -4.46 -0.42
CA GLN A 675 -0.19 -3.29 0.32
C GLN A 675 -0.12 -2.02 -0.54
N SER A 676 0.03 -0.85 0.09
CA SER A 676 0.25 0.42 -0.63
C SER A 676 1.52 0.43 -1.48
N VAL A 677 2.52 -0.33 -1.04
CA VAL A 677 3.70 -0.72 -1.80
C VAL A 677 3.87 -2.23 -1.64
N ARG A 678 4.27 -2.96 -2.70
CA ARG A 678 4.60 -4.38 -2.64
C ARG A 678 6.06 -4.61 -3.06
N TRP A 679 6.79 -5.35 -2.24
CA TRP A 679 8.14 -5.82 -2.55
C TRP A 679 8.04 -7.21 -3.21
N LYS A 680 8.69 -7.39 -4.37
CA LYS A 680 8.49 -8.55 -5.26
C LYS A 680 9.84 -9.24 -5.50
N PRO A 681 10.06 -10.43 -4.92
CA PRO A 681 11.24 -11.24 -5.24
C PRO A 681 11.35 -11.58 -6.74
N PRO A 682 12.57 -11.87 -7.22
CA PRO A 682 12.78 -12.56 -8.48
C PRO A 682 11.99 -13.88 -8.54
N PRO A 683 11.22 -14.14 -9.61
CA PRO A 683 10.57 -15.43 -9.80
C PRO A 683 11.62 -16.53 -10.06
N PRO A 684 11.30 -17.82 -9.80
CA PRO A 684 12.13 -18.91 -10.29
C PRO A 684 12.15 -18.91 -11.82
N ARG A 685 13.34 -19.16 -12.40
CA ARG A 685 13.46 -19.46 -13.84
C ARG A 685 13.21 -20.95 -14.05
N ASN A 686 12.28 -21.28 -14.94
CA ASN A 686 11.93 -22.65 -15.30
C ASN A 686 12.71 -23.11 -16.54
N ASP A 687 13.06 -22.20 -17.43
CA ASP A 687 13.94 -22.42 -18.59
C ASP A 687 15.17 -21.49 -18.53
N PRO A 688 16.38 -21.94 -18.94
CA PRO A 688 17.55 -21.06 -19.03
C PRO A 688 17.37 -19.81 -19.93
N ASN A 689 16.44 -19.86 -20.88
CA ASN A 689 16.08 -18.77 -21.79
C ASN A 689 14.98 -17.85 -21.23
N ASP A 690 14.43 -18.12 -20.03
CA ASP A 690 13.47 -17.22 -19.39
C ASP A 690 14.10 -15.82 -19.21
N PRO A 691 13.34 -14.73 -19.48
CA PRO A 691 13.83 -13.37 -19.26
C PRO A 691 14.33 -13.17 -17.83
N HIS A 692 15.46 -12.47 -17.69
CA HIS A 692 15.92 -12.06 -16.37
C HIS A 692 14.93 -11.07 -15.75
N ILE A 693 14.56 -11.32 -14.50
CA ILE A 693 13.67 -10.48 -13.70
C ILE A 693 14.32 -10.34 -12.32
N GLY A 694 14.74 -9.12 -12.00
CA GLY A 694 15.39 -8.76 -10.74
C GLY A 694 14.44 -8.52 -9.58
N TRP A 695 15.02 -7.99 -8.50
CA TRP A 695 14.27 -7.51 -7.34
C TRP A 695 13.41 -6.31 -7.75
N ARG A 696 12.11 -6.34 -7.43
CA ARG A 696 11.16 -5.31 -7.87
C ARG A 696 10.38 -4.74 -6.69
N THR A 697 9.92 -3.51 -6.87
CA THR A 697 8.99 -2.84 -5.98
C THR A 697 7.86 -2.24 -6.81
N GLU A 698 6.64 -2.32 -6.28
CA GLU A 698 5.38 -2.03 -6.97
C GLU A 698 4.58 -1.00 -6.16
N PHE A 699 4.24 0.13 -6.78
CA PHE A 699 3.54 1.27 -6.17
C PHE A 699 2.07 1.27 -6.61
N ARG A 700 1.14 1.30 -5.65
CA ARG A 700 -0.24 0.77 -5.86
C ARG A 700 -1.40 1.69 -5.48
N THR A 701 -1.15 2.84 -4.85
CA THR A 701 -2.22 3.66 -4.27
C THR A 701 -2.92 4.60 -5.26
N MET A 702 -2.26 4.96 -6.37
CA MET A 702 -2.80 5.94 -7.32
C MET A 702 -4.13 5.48 -7.93
N GLU A 703 -5.05 6.41 -8.10
CA GLU A 703 -6.29 6.15 -8.82
C GLU A 703 -6.07 6.33 -10.32
N ILE A 704 -6.87 5.65 -11.15
CA ILE A 704 -6.80 5.88 -12.60
C ILE A 704 -7.37 7.27 -12.95
N GLN A 705 -6.69 7.98 -13.85
CA GLN A 705 -7.06 9.30 -14.34
C GLN A 705 -7.84 9.21 -15.66
N LEU A 706 -8.61 10.26 -16.00
CA LEU A 706 -9.50 10.25 -17.17
C LEU A 706 -8.74 10.19 -18.51
N THR A 707 -7.52 10.75 -18.57
CA THR A 707 -6.74 10.85 -19.81
C THR A 707 -5.40 10.11 -19.74
N ASP A 708 -4.90 9.66 -20.89
CA ASP A 708 -3.57 9.03 -20.99
C ASP A 708 -2.43 10.00 -20.63
N PHE A 709 -2.64 11.31 -20.79
CA PHE A 709 -1.69 12.35 -20.37
C PHE A 709 -1.53 12.40 -18.85
N GLU A 710 -2.64 12.44 -18.11
CA GLU A 710 -2.59 12.52 -16.64
C GLU A 710 -1.97 11.25 -16.03
N ASN A 711 -2.36 10.08 -16.54
CA ASN A 711 -1.78 8.81 -16.10
C ASN A 711 -0.27 8.75 -16.40
N ALA A 712 0.16 9.18 -17.60
CA ALA A 712 1.57 9.25 -17.93
C ALA A 712 2.34 10.28 -17.08
N ALA A 713 1.74 11.42 -16.75
CA ALA A 713 2.36 12.46 -15.91
C ALA A 713 2.72 11.92 -14.52
N PHE A 714 1.75 11.29 -13.83
CA PHE A 714 1.99 10.68 -12.53
C PHE A 714 2.96 9.50 -12.60
N THR A 715 2.85 8.66 -13.63
CA THR A 715 3.78 7.54 -13.86
C THR A 715 5.23 8.00 -14.04
N VAL A 716 5.46 8.98 -14.93
CA VAL A 716 6.79 9.56 -15.17
C VAL A 716 7.34 10.24 -13.92
N PHE A 717 6.50 10.97 -13.17
CA PHE A 717 6.91 11.62 -11.94
C PHE A 717 7.37 10.63 -10.85
N VAL A 718 6.61 9.55 -10.60
CA VAL A 718 7.01 8.54 -9.58
C VAL A 718 8.35 7.91 -9.94
N VAL A 719 8.56 7.57 -11.21
CA VAL A 719 9.82 6.94 -11.67
C VAL A 719 10.99 7.91 -11.56
N LEU A 720 10.84 9.15 -12.02
CA LEU A 720 11.83 10.20 -11.83
C LEU A 720 12.13 10.44 -10.34
N LEU A 721 11.11 10.44 -9.49
CA LEU A 721 11.29 10.58 -8.04
C LEU A 721 12.11 9.43 -7.44
N THR A 722 11.95 8.17 -7.88
CA THR A 722 12.86 7.09 -7.43
C THR A 722 14.32 7.37 -7.80
N ARG A 723 14.57 7.97 -8.97
CA ARG A 723 15.93 8.30 -9.41
C ARG A 723 16.48 9.50 -8.66
N VAL A 724 15.70 10.56 -8.47
CA VAL A 724 16.03 11.70 -7.59
C VAL A 724 16.42 11.22 -6.19
N ILE A 725 15.63 10.33 -5.59
CA ILE A 725 15.89 9.74 -4.28
C ILE A 725 17.23 8.99 -4.24
N LEU A 726 17.53 8.20 -5.27
CA LEU A 726 18.75 7.39 -5.37
C LEU A 726 19.98 8.14 -5.90
N THR A 727 19.82 9.32 -6.50
CA THR A 727 20.93 10.14 -7.01
C THR A 727 21.33 11.22 -6.01
N PHE A 728 20.37 11.77 -5.25
CA PHE A 728 20.62 12.83 -4.27
C PHE A 728 20.60 12.33 -2.82
N ASP A 729 20.68 11.02 -2.60
CA ASP A 729 20.66 10.37 -1.27
C ASP A 729 19.51 10.82 -0.36
N LEU A 730 18.32 11.00 -0.95
CA LEU A 730 17.18 11.52 -0.21
C LEU A 730 16.58 10.47 0.71
N ASN A 731 16.07 10.97 1.83
CA ASN A 731 15.29 10.21 2.80
C ASN A 731 13.95 10.88 3.12
N LEU A 732 12.89 10.09 3.05
CA LEU A 732 11.53 10.46 3.37
C LEU A 732 11.02 9.81 4.67
N TYR A 733 11.76 8.89 5.32
CA TYR A 733 11.27 8.16 6.52
C TYR A 733 10.56 9.06 7.52
N ILE A 734 9.34 8.66 7.88
CA ILE A 734 8.57 9.15 9.03
C ILE A 734 7.98 7.93 9.75
N PRO A 735 7.55 8.03 11.01
CA PRO A 735 6.95 6.89 11.71
C PRO A 735 5.71 6.35 10.97
N ILE A 736 5.50 5.03 10.95
CA ILE A 736 4.38 4.39 10.23
C ILE A 736 3.03 4.90 10.74
N SER A 737 2.89 5.23 12.03
CA SER A 737 1.68 5.88 12.55
C SER A 737 1.32 7.18 11.80
N ARG A 738 2.32 7.92 11.31
CA ARG A 738 2.13 9.15 10.51
C ARG A 738 1.83 8.84 9.04
N VAL A 739 2.39 7.77 8.48
CA VAL A 739 2.00 7.26 7.14
C VAL A 739 0.54 6.78 7.16
N ASP A 740 0.13 6.04 8.17
CA ASP A 740 -1.25 5.59 8.36
C ASP A 740 -2.22 6.76 8.55
N ALA A 741 -1.85 7.77 9.36
CA ALA A 741 -2.62 9.00 9.50
C ALA A 741 -2.76 9.74 8.16
N ASN A 742 -1.69 9.82 7.36
CA ASN A 742 -1.73 10.38 6.02
C ASN A 742 -2.66 9.58 5.08
N MET A 743 -2.68 8.24 5.18
CA MET A 743 -3.60 7.40 4.40
C MET A 743 -5.07 7.67 4.74
N GLN A 744 -5.40 7.93 6.01
CA GLN A 744 -6.75 8.39 6.40
C GLN A 744 -7.06 9.78 5.81
N ARG A 745 -6.15 10.75 5.99
CA ARG A 745 -6.33 12.14 5.52
C ARG A 745 -6.47 12.25 4.00
N ALA A 746 -5.83 11.35 3.25
CA ALA A 746 -5.93 11.32 1.79
C ALA A 746 -7.33 10.92 1.28
N HIS A 747 -8.18 10.30 2.10
CA HIS A 747 -9.57 10.01 1.73
C HIS A 747 -10.51 11.22 1.86
N SER A 748 -10.13 12.22 2.66
CA SER A 748 -10.96 13.40 2.89
C SER A 748 -11.26 14.11 1.57
N ARG A 749 -12.46 14.65 1.43
CA ARG A 749 -12.87 15.38 0.24
C ARG A 749 -11.95 16.57 -0.05
N ASN A 750 -11.47 16.67 -1.28
CA ASN A 750 -10.49 17.65 -1.75
C ASN A 750 -9.18 17.69 -0.91
N ALA A 751 -8.72 16.53 -0.42
CA ALA A 751 -7.47 16.41 0.33
C ALA A 751 -6.22 16.85 -0.47
N ALA A 752 -6.27 16.84 -1.80
CA ALA A 752 -5.20 17.39 -2.65
C ALA A 752 -4.94 18.89 -2.37
N VAL A 753 -5.99 19.68 -2.13
CA VAL A 753 -5.87 21.15 -1.98
C VAL A 753 -6.03 21.58 -0.52
N LYS A 754 -6.99 20.99 0.21
CA LYS A 754 -7.28 21.33 1.61
C LYS A 754 -6.48 20.50 2.62
N GLY A 755 -5.83 19.42 2.16
CA GLY A 755 -5.11 18.48 3.01
C GLY A 755 -3.76 18.96 3.51
N LYS A 756 -3.39 18.42 4.67
CA LYS A 756 -2.04 18.50 5.26
C LYS A 756 -1.57 17.12 5.63
N PHE A 757 -0.35 16.80 5.23
CA PHE A 757 0.26 15.49 5.40
C PHE A 757 1.55 15.63 6.19
N PHE A 758 1.83 14.67 7.06
CA PHE A 758 3.13 14.54 7.70
C PHE A 758 4.17 14.25 6.62
N PHE A 759 5.18 15.11 6.49
CA PHE A 759 6.25 14.95 5.51
C PHE A 759 7.60 15.37 6.11
N ARG A 760 8.69 14.79 5.60
CA ARG A 760 10.05 15.05 6.08
C ARG A 760 10.44 16.52 5.84
N ARG A 761 10.97 17.20 6.85
CA ARG A 761 11.48 18.59 6.71
C ARG A 761 12.76 18.65 5.89
N HIS A 762 13.68 17.73 6.16
CA HIS A 762 14.99 17.67 5.51
C HIS A 762 15.19 16.28 4.93
N MET A 763 15.25 16.19 3.60
CA MET A 763 15.40 14.93 2.89
C MET A 763 16.87 14.58 2.59
N ALA A 764 17.72 15.56 2.33
CA ALA A 764 19.16 15.32 2.18
C ALA A 764 19.84 15.03 3.53
N PRO A 765 21.00 14.35 3.54
CA PRO A 765 21.86 14.25 4.72
C PRO A 765 22.22 15.63 5.29
N LEU A 766 22.42 15.71 6.61
CA LEU A 766 22.80 16.94 7.31
C LEU A 766 24.33 17.02 7.42
N GLU A 767 24.92 18.18 7.08
CA GLU A 767 26.38 18.37 6.99
C GLU A 767 27.04 18.80 8.32
N GLU A 768 26.46 19.75 9.05
CA GLU A 768 26.95 20.20 10.37
C GLU A 768 25.80 20.68 11.29
N GLY A 769 25.99 20.56 12.62
CA GLY A 769 25.29 21.39 13.62
C GLY A 769 24.10 20.76 14.36
N ASP A 770 23.95 21.16 15.64
CA ASP A 770 22.88 20.75 16.58
C ASP A 770 21.51 21.29 16.13
N ASP A 771 20.51 20.42 16.17
CA ASP A 771 19.13 20.61 15.70
C ASP A 771 18.20 21.26 16.75
N GLY A 772 18.80 21.67 17.87
CA GLY A 772 18.13 22.19 19.04
C GLY A 772 17.26 23.43 18.82
N TYR A 773 16.49 23.75 19.87
CA TYR A 773 15.68 24.95 20.01
C TYR A 773 16.58 26.21 20.16
N GLY A 774 17.43 26.53 19.16
CA GLY A 774 18.53 27.48 19.32
C GLY A 774 19.18 28.13 18.09
N VAL A 775 19.41 27.45 16.95
CA VAL A 775 20.15 28.04 15.79
C VAL A 775 19.57 27.61 14.43
N ARG A 776 19.77 28.44 13.38
CA ARG A 776 19.43 28.18 11.97
C ARG A 776 20.20 26.99 11.39
N TYR A 777 19.51 26.15 10.64
CA TYR A 777 20.13 25.13 9.78
C TYR A 777 20.66 25.70 8.47
N THR A 778 21.64 24.99 7.92
CA THR A 778 22.11 25.15 6.55
C THR A 778 22.26 23.76 5.91
N SER A 779 21.15 23.16 5.48
CA SER A 779 21.19 22.00 4.55
C SER A 779 21.88 22.42 3.25
N MET A 780 22.39 21.48 2.45
CA MET A 780 22.98 21.82 1.14
C MET A 780 22.02 22.68 0.28
N PHE A 781 20.72 22.44 0.38
CA PHE A 781 19.68 23.24 -0.27
C PHE A 781 19.54 24.65 0.32
N ALA A 782 19.55 24.79 1.65
CA ALA A 782 19.47 26.10 2.31
C ALA A 782 20.74 26.93 2.10
N ARG A 783 21.93 26.31 2.03
CA ARG A 783 23.19 26.99 1.68
C ARG A 783 23.15 27.53 0.26
N ALA A 784 22.73 26.69 -0.69
CA ALA A 784 22.55 27.08 -2.08
C ALA A 784 21.50 28.20 -2.23
N ALA A 785 20.36 28.11 -1.53
CA ALA A 785 19.31 29.13 -1.53
C ALA A 785 19.78 30.47 -0.94
N ASN A 786 20.66 30.44 0.06
CA ASN A 786 21.26 31.63 0.67
C ASN A 786 22.49 32.18 -0.09
N GLY A 787 22.87 31.56 -1.22
CA GLY A 787 24.00 32.01 -2.05
C GLY A 787 25.38 31.75 -1.42
N GLU A 788 25.46 30.90 -0.38
CA GLU A 788 26.75 30.47 0.17
C GLU A 788 27.47 29.58 -0.84
N SER A 789 28.72 29.89 -1.16
CA SER A 789 29.58 28.93 -1.84
C SER A 789 29.82 27.74 -0.91
N VAL A 790 29.27 26.57 -1.24
CA VAL A 790 29.63 25.31 -0.58
C VAL A 790 31.14 25.14 -0.76
N SER A 791 31.89 25.32 0.33
CA SER A 791 33.34 25.23 0.27
C SER A 791 33.73 23.79 -0.04
N ARG A 792 34.34 23.58 -1.21
CA ARG A 792 35.18 22.40 -1.45
C ARG A 792 36.23 22.36 -0.34
N SER A 793 35.98 21.56 0.70
CA SER A 793 36.83 21.57 1.88
C SER A 793 38.22 21.11 1.47
N SER A 794 39.25 21.88 1.85
CA SER A 794 40.61 21.69 1.34
C SER A 794 41.37 20.53 2.02
N SER A 795 40.66 19.46 2.39
CA SER A 795 41.23 18.18 2.86
C SER A 795 41.04 17.12 1.78
N ARG A 796 42.12 16.81 1.06
CA ARG A 796 42.19 15.88 -0.07
C ARG A 796 41.98 14.39 0.29
N ASN A 797 40.91 14.02 1.01
CA ASN A 797 40.62 12.62 1.37
C ASN A 797 39.16 12.33 1.81
N SER A 798 38.18 13.18 1.48
CA SER A 798 36.77 12.98 1.88
C SER A 798 35.72 13.31 0.83
N ASP A 799 36.11 13.75 -0.37
CA ASP A 799 35.18 13.84 -1.51
C ASP A 799 34.89 12.40 -1.99
N ASP A 800 33.61 12.07 -2.10
CA ASP A 800 33.05 10.77 -2.49
C ASP A 800 33.38 9.59 -1.55
N ASP A 801 32.83 9.64 -0.33
CA ASP A 801 32.59 8.49 0.56
C ASP A 801 31.47 7.60 -0.05
N VAL A 802 31.71 7.10 -1.26
CA VAL A 802 30.83 6.33 -2.14
C VAL A 802 31.52 5.01 -2.46
N ASP A 803 30.81 3.90 -2.32
CA ASP A 803 31.38 2.57 -2.53
C ASP A 803 31.43 2.13 -4.00
N GLU A 804 32.01 0.95 -4.24
CA GLU A 804 32.11 0.31 -5.56
C GLU A 804 30.75 0.10 -6.26
N ASP A 805 29.64 0.06 -5.51
CA ASP A 805 28.28 -0.06 -6.05
C ASP A 805 27.65 1.33 -6.36
N GLY A 806 28.39 2.43 -6.19
CA GLY A 806 27.92 3.80 -6.42
C GLY A 806 26.96 4.32 -5.33
N VAL A 807 27.02 3.77 -4.11
CA VAL A 807 26.16 4.16 -2.99
C VAL A 807 26.97 4.92 -1.96
N SER A 808 26.51 6.09 -1.51
CA SER A 808 27.19 6.80 -0.43
C SER A 808 27.10 6.04 0.89
N THR A 809 28.15 6.14 1.70
CA THR A 809 28.10 5.62 3.07
C THR A 809 27.00 6.29 3.89
N GLN A 810 26.57 7.51 3.51
CA GLN A 810 25.49 8.25 4.17
C GLN A 810 24.13 7.62 3.89
N ARG A 811 23.83 7.16 2.67
CA ARG A 811 22.60 6.37 2.41
C ARG A 811 22.55 5.09 3.25
N ARG A 812 23.72 4.44 3.41
CA ARG A 812 23.86 3.23 4.23
C ARG A 812 23.79 3.52 5.75
N LYS A 813 24.11 4.73 6.19
CA LYS A 813 23.92 5.23 7.56
C LYS A 813 22.49 5.75 7.74
N ALA A 814 21.58 4.87 8.19
CA ALA A 814 20.16 5.20 8.39
C ALA A 814 19.97 6.60 9.05
N PRO A 815 19.27 7.53 8.37
CA PRO A 815 19.29 8.95 8.71
C PRO A 815 18.66 9.23 10.06
N PHE A 816 19.28 10.18 10.75
CA PHE A 816 19.01 10.56 12.13
C PHE A 816 19.36 12.03 12.28
N ALA A 817 18.51 12.79 12.96
CA ALA A 817 18.81 14.16 13.37
C ALA A 817 19.80 14.13 14.55
N PRO A 818 21.07 14.57 14.40
CA PRO A 818 22.09 14.42 15.45
C PRO A 818 21.98 15.48 16.56
N GLY A 819 20.92 15.39 17.37
CA GLY A 819 20.74 16.23 18.57
C GLY A 819 19.33 16.14 19.21
N SER A 820 18.29 15.88 18.41
CA SER A 820 16.89 16.10 18.78
C SER A 820 16.07 14.82 18.90
N ASN A 821 14.78 15.01 19.20
CA ASN A 821 13.76 13.98 19.05
C ASN A 821 13.36 13.85 17.57
N GLU A 822 13.21 12.62 17.07
CA GLU A 822 12.87 12.34 15.67
C GLU A 822 11.52 12.97 15.25
N GLU A 823 10.63 13.26 16.19
CA GLU A 823 9.40 14.06 16.00
C GLU A 823 9.65 15.43 15.32
N ASN A 824 10.83 16.02 15.51
CA ASN A 824 11.19 17.29 14.87
C ASN A 824 11.61 17.14 13.39
N SER A 825 11.87 15.92 12.90
CA SER A 825 12.39 15.70 11.55
C SER A 825 11.32 15.79 10.45
N TYR A 826 10.05 15.78 10.85
CA TYR A 826 8.89 15.92 9.98
C TYR A 826 7.97 17.07 10.45
N ALA A 827 7.05 17.47 9.58
CA ALA A 827 6.03 18.48 9.86
C ALA A 827 4.79 18.20 9.02
N GLU A 828 3.67 18.82 9.40
CA GLU A 828 2.54 18.94 8.49
C GLU A 828 2.86 19.90 7.33
N MET A 829 2.62 19.43 6.11
CA MET A 829 2.77 20.21 4.88
C MET A 829 1.53 20.06 4.00
N THR A 830 1.11 21.13 3.33
CA THR A 830 0.11 21.04 2.25
C THR A 830 0.69 20.33 1.03
N MET A 831 -0.16 19.89 0.10
CA MET A 831 0.31 19.26 -1.13
C MET A 831 1.18 20.21 -1.97
N ALA A 832 0.79 21.49 -2.03
CA ALA A 832 1.59 22.54 -2.63
C ALA A 832 2.98 22.63 -1.98
N GLU A 833 3.05 22.72 -0.64
CA GLU A 833 4.32 22.79 0.09
C GLU A 833 5.21 21.55 -0.17
N ILE A 834 4.64 20.36 -0.27
CA ILE A 834 5.38 19.12 -0.60
C ILE A 834 5.93 19.17 -2.04
N MET A 835 5.14 19.65 -3.00
CA MET A 835 5.53 19.63 -4.41
C MET A 835 6.44 20.80 -4.81
N THR A 836 6.19 22.02 -4.33
CA THR A 836 6.90 23.24 -4.76
C THR A 836 7.87 23.82 -3.72
N GLY A 837 7.84 23.33 -2.48
CA GLY A 837 8.77 23.72 -1.43
C GLY A 837 8.12 24.45 -0.24
N LYS A 838 8.86 24.53 0.86
CA LYS A 838 8.42 25.14 2.13
C LYS A 838 9.59 25.84 2.82
N GLY A 839 9.50 27.17 2.90
CA GLY A 839 10.55 28.01 3.49
C GLY A 839 11.86 27.95 2.72
N ASP A 840 12.96 28.17 3.44
CA ASP A 840 14.34 28.13 2.95
C ASP A 840 14.99 26.72 3.05
N TYR A 841 14.31 25.76 3.70
CA TYR A 841 14.91 24.49 4.11
C TYR A 841 14.44 23.26 3.30
N PHE A 842 13.28 23.34 2.65
CA PHE A 842 12.68 22.25 1.88
C PHE A 842 12.38 22.72 0.44
N PRO A 843 13.12 22.25 -0.58
CA PRO A 843 13.01 22.77 -1.95
C PRO A 843 11.79 22.27 -2.73
N GLY A 844 11.04 21.28 -2.23
CA GLY A 844 9.93 20.66 -2.96
C GLY A 844 10.36 19.53 -3.90
N LEU A 845 9.46 18.58 -4.16
CA LEU A 845 9.74 17.42 -5.01
C LEU A 845 9.89 17.79 -6.50
N ILE A 846 9.12 18.76 -7.01
CA ILE A 846 9.19 19.17 -8.43
C ILE A 846 10.54 19.85 -8.75
N PRO A 847 11.02 20.84 -7.97
CA PRO A 847 12.35 21.41 -8.19
C PRO A 847 13.50 20.40 -8.10
N LEU A 848 13.38 19.37 -7.25
CA LEU A 848 14.35 18.27 -7.20
C LEU A 848 14.32 17.39 -8.45
N VAL A 849 13.14 17.11 -9.01
CA VAL A 849 13.03 16.43 -10.32
C VAL A 849 13.64 17.28 -11.44
N GLN A 850 13.40 18.59 -11.44
CA GLN A 850 14.01 19.51 -12.42
C GLN A 850 15.54 19.51 -12.33
N ALA A 851 16.09 19.63 -11.12
CA ALA A 851 17.53 19.56 -10.87
C ALA A 851 18.15 18.22 -11.32
N TYR A 852 17.43 17.11 -11.17
CA TYR A 852 17.88 15.81 -11.69
C TYR A 852 17.86 15.75 -13.23
N LEU A 853 16.84 16.33 -13.88
CA LEU A 853 16.78 16.43 -15.35
C LEU A 853 17.91 17.30 -15.92
N ASP A 854 18.30 18.36 -15.20
CA ASP A 854 19.47 19.18 -15.53
C ASP A 854 20.78 18.40 -15.33
N TYR A 855 20.93 17.69 -14.21
CA TYR A 855 22.10 16.86 -13.90
C TYR A 855 22.37 15.78 -14.95
N ILE A 856 21.34 15.06 -15.40
CA ILE A 856 21.49 14.03 -16.44
C ILE A 856 21.62 14.60 -17.87
N ASN A 857 21.63 15.94 -18.03
CA ASN A 857 21.62 16.63 -19.32
C ASN A 857 20.48 16.15 -20.23
N CYS A 858 19.26 16.10 -19.69
CA CYS A 858 18.07 15.64 -20.40
C CYS A 858 17.84 16.44 -21.70
N ASP A 859 17.57 15.74 -22.81
CA ASP A 859 17.39 16.38 -24.11
C ASP A 859 16.16 17.31 -24.13
N SER A 860 16.23 18.36 -24.95
CA SER A 860 15.22 19.42 -24.95
C SER A 860 13.81 18.95 -25.34
N ILE A 861 13.67 17.88 -26.12
CA ILE A 861 12.37 17.33 -26.54
C ILE A 861 11.73 16.59 -25.36
N THR A 862 12.50 15.71 -24.72
CA THR A 862 12.06 14.98 -23.53
C THR A 862 11.77 15.94 -22.37
N ARG A 863 12.69 16.88 -22.10
CA ARG A 863 12.53 17.89 -21.04
C ARG A 863 11.27 18.72 -21.23
N ALA A 864 11.01 19.24 -22.43
CA ALA A 864 9.80 20.03 -22.70
C ALA A 864 8.48 19.27 -22.46
N ARG A 865 8.44 17.94 -22.64
CA ARG A 865 7.25 17.14 -22.30
C ARG A 865 7.16 16.85 -20.81
N ILE A 866 8.29 16.61 -20.14
CA ILE A 866 8.30 16.38 -18.69
C ILE A 866 7.95 17.67 -17.93
N ASP A 867 8.43 18.84 -18.36
CA ASP A 867 8.06 20.12 -17.74
C ASP A 867 6.54 20.37 -17.83
N GLN A 868 5.87 19.91 -18.90
CA GLN A 868 4.39 19.94 -18.99
C GLN A 868 3.71 18.99 -17.99
N TYR A 869 4.28 17.80 -17.73
CA TYR A 869 3.79 16.91 -16.68
C TYR A 869 4.01 17.51 -15.28
N LEU A 870 5.15 18.16 -15.05
CA LEU A 870 5.49 18.80 -13.78
C LEU A 870 4.61 20.02 -13.50
N ASP A 871 4.38 20.90 -14.50
CA ASP A 871 3.43 22.02 -14.41
C ASP A 871 2.02 21.53 -14.09
N PHE A 872 1.55 20.48 -14.77
CA PHE A 872 0.25 19.86 -14.50
C PHE A 872 0.13 19.34 -13.05
N ILE A 873 1.14 18.61 -12.55
CA ILE A 873 1.16 18.11 -11.16
C ILE A 873 1.22 19.28 -10.16
N GLN A 874 2.03 20.31 -10.43
CA GLN A 874 2.10 21.52 -9.62
C GLN A 874 0.75 22.22 -9.52
N LYS A 875 0.04 22.38 -10.64
CA LYS A 875 -1.28 23.01 -10.70
C LYS A 875 -2.35 22.21 -9.96
N ARG A 876 -2.28 20.87 -10.00
CA ARG A 876 -3.17 20.01 -9.19
C ARG A 876 -2.81 20.03 -7.70
N ALA A 877 -1.53 20.18 -7.34
CA ALA A 877 -1.06 20.32 -5.95
C ALA A 877 -1.39 21.69 -5.31
N THR A 878 -1.45 22.75 -6.13
CA THR A 878 -1.81 24.12 -5.71
C THR A 878 -3.31 24.41 -5.76
N GLY A 879 -4.10 23.55 -6.42
CA GLY A 879 -5.54 23.71 -6.57
C GLY A 879 -5.97 24.62 -7.73
N GLU A 880 -5.05 25.00 -8.62
CA GLU A 880 -5.37 25.63 -9.92
C GLU A 880 -6.12 24.64 -10.82
N LEU A 881 -5.79 23.35 -10.73
CA LEU A 881 -6.52 22.25 -11.36
C LEU A 881 -7.15 21.34 -10.31
N VAL A 882 -8.37 20.90 -10.56
CA VAL A 882 -9.10 19.99 -9.66
C VAL A 882 -8.70 18.53 -9.90
N THR A 883 -8.96 17.67 -8.91
CA THR A 883 -8.86 16.21 -9.07
C THR A 883 -10.07 15.67 -9.87
N PRO A 884 -9.94 14.49 -10.53
CA PRO A 884 -11.09 13.83 -11.15
C PRO A 884 -12.26 13.62 -10.19
N ALA A 885 -12.01 13.32 -8.91
CA ALA A 885 -13.07 13.20 -7.91
C ALA A 885 -13.82 14.52 -7.66
N THR A 886 -13.09 15.63 -7.54
CA THR A 886 -13.72 16.95 -7.40
C THR A 886 -14.52 17.31 -8.66
N TRP A 887 -13.98 17.00 -9.85
CA TRP A 887 -14.66 17.25 -11.12
C TRP A 887 -15.95 16.43 -11.29
N ILE A 888 -15.89 15.10 -11.12
CA ILE A 888 -17.04 14.20 -11.22
C ILE A 888 -18.14 14.62 -10.23
N ARG A 889 -17.75 14.99 -8.99
CA ARG A 889 -18.67 15.49 -7.96
C ARG A 889 -19.35 16.78 -8.40
N ASN A 890 -18.61 17.73 -8.96
CA ASN A 890 -19.17 18.98 -9.46
C ASN A 890 -20.10 18.73 -10.66
N PHE A 891 -19.69 17.90 -11.62
CA PHE A 891 -20.50 17.50 -12.78
C PHE A 891 -21.89 16.99 -12.36
N VAL A 892 -21.94 16.08 -11.38
CA VAL A 892 -23.22 15.59 -10.81
C VAL A 892 -24.02 16.73 -10.17
N ARG A 893 -23.38 17.55 -9.33
CA ARG A 893 -24.06 18.61 -8.57
C ARG A 893 -24.57 19.76 -9.45
N THR A 894 -24.01 19.97 -10.63
CA THR A 894 -24.47 20.96 -11.62
C THR A 894 -25.38 20.37 -12.70
N HIS A 895 -25.69 19.08 -12.65
CA HIS A 895 -26.54 18.42 -13.65
C HIS A 895 -28.01 18.82 -13.47
N GLU A 896 -28.73 19.12 -14.56
CA GLU A 896 -30.12 19.60 -14.51
C GLU A 896 -31.06 18.65 -13.75
N SER A 897 -30.89 17.34 -13.95
CA SER A 897 -31.66 16.28 -13.27
C SER A 897 -31.27 16.00 -11.81
N TYR A 898 -30.25 16.68 -11.25
CA TYR A 898 -29.81 16.49 -9.85
C TYR A 898 -30.65 17.32 -8.88
N LYS A 899 -31.00 16.73 -7.73
CA LYS A 899 -32.00 17.31 -6.80
C LYS A 899 -31.41 17.80 -5.47
N GLY A 900 -30.08 17.85 -5.35
CA GLY A 900 -29.43 18.14 -4.05
C GLY A 900 -29.61 17.02 -3.02
N ASP A 901 -29.93 15.79 -3.44
CA ASP A 901 -30.30 14.64 -2.59
C ASP A 901 -29.17 13.61 -2.43
N SER A 902 -28.00 13.91 -2.99
CA SER A 902 -26.86 12.98 -3.12
C SER A 902 -27.18 11.69 -3.88
N VAL A 903 -28.19 11.69 -4.77
CA VAL A 903 -28.53 10.57 -5.65
C VAL A 903 -27.99 10.83 -7.06
N VAL A 904 -27.41 9.80 -7.68
CA VAL A 904 -26.97 9.76 -9.07
C VAL A 904 -28.00 8.93 -9.85
N SER A 905 -28.77 9.59 -10.72
CA SER A 905 -29.75 8.92 -11.57
C SER A 905 -29.09 8.23 -12.78
N ASP A 906 -29.87 7.40 -13.47
CA ASP A 906 -29.46 6.74 -14.72
C ASP A 906 -28.96 7.74 -15.77
N GLU A 907 -29.70 8.84 -15.95
CA GLU A 907 -29.37 9.93 -16.85
C GLU A 907 -28.06 10.63 -16.47
N ILE A 908 -27.90 11.00 -15.19
CA ILE A 908 -26.66 11.64 -14.71
C ILE A 908 -25.46 10.72 -14.92
N ALA A 909 -25.61 9.43 -14.64
CA ALA A 909 -24.55 8.46 -14.84
C ALA A 909 -24.24 8.23 -16.33
N TYR A 910 -25.26 8.21 -17.19
CA TYR A 910 -25.07 8.11 -18.65
C TYR A 910 -24.32 9.33 -19.19
N ASP A 911 -24.78 10.55 -18.90
CA ASP A 911 -24.19 11.78 -19.40
C ASP A 911 -22.77 12.00 -18.82
N LEU A 912 -22.50 11.55 -17.58
CA LEU A 912 -21.15 11.47 -17.00
C LEU A 912 -20.24 10.49 -17.75
N MET A 913 -20.73 9.29 -18.09
CA MET A 913 -19.92 8.29 -18.81
C MET A 913 -19.61 8.73 -20.24
N VAL A 914 -20.53 9.41 -20.91
CA VAL A 914 -20.27 10.10 -22.19
C VAL A 914 -19.20 11.18 -22.01
N ALA A 915 -19.30 12.01 -20.97
CA ALA A 915 -18.29 13.04 -20.70
C ALA A 915 -16.89 12.44 -20.43
N CYS A 916 -16.79 11.43 -19.57
CA CYS A 916 -15.53 10.74 -19.27
C CYS A 916 -14.91 10.07 -20.52
N LYS A 917 -15.74 9.47 -21.40
CA LYS A 917 -15.31 8.93 -22.69
C LYS A 917 -14.72 10.03 -23.57
N GLU A 918 -15.46 11.12 -23.78
CA GLU A 918 -15.03 12.23 -24.63
C GLU A 918 -13.76 12.92 -24.11
N ILE A 919 -13.57 13.03 -22.79
CA ILE A 919 -12.35 13.56 -22.18
C ILE A 919 -11.16 12.62 -22.46
N GLY A 920 -11.30 11.33 -22.14
CA GLY A 920 -10.25 10.33 -22.34
C GLY A 920 -9.86 10.11 -23.80
N GLU A 921 -10.80 10.30 -24.73
CA GLU A 921 -10.56 10.27 -26.18
C GLU A 921 -10.07 11.61 -26.76
N GLY A 922 -10.03 12.70 -25.99
CA GLY A 922 -9.61 14.03 -26.45
C GLY A 922 -10.61 14.74 -27.38
N ILE A 923 -11.90 14.41 -27.26
CA ILE A 923 -13.02 15.08 -27.93
C ILE A 923 -13.49 16.29 -27.11
N ARG A 924 -13.58 16.14 -25.78
CA ARG A 924 -13.99 17.19 -24.85
C ARG A 924 -12.77 17.70 -24.06
N HIS A 925 -12.47 18.99 -24.18
CA HIS A 925 -11.48 19.65 -23.33
C HIS A 925 -12.14 20.17 -22.05
N VAL A 926 -11.47 20.00 -20.91
CA VAL A 926 -11.97 20.42 -19.59
C VAL A 926 -10.88 21.25 -18.89
N PRO A 927 -10.92 22.59 -18.97
CA PRO A 927 -9.87 23.46 -18.44
C PRO A 927 -9.63 23.31 -16.93
N GLU A 928 -10.68 23.07 -16.15
CA GLU A 928 -10.59 22.81 -14.71
C GLU A 928 -9.83 21.53 -14.33
N LEU A 929 -9.76 20.54 -15.23
CA LEU A 929 -8.97 19.31 -15.03
C LEU A 929 -7.57 19.38 -15.64
N LEU A 930 -7.42 20.03 -16.79
CA LEU A 930 -6.25 19.92 -17.68
C LEU A 930 -5.55 21.26 -17.98
N GLY A 931 -6.13 22.39 -17.58
CA GLY A 931 -5.64 23.72 -17.91
C GLY A 931 -5.59 23.94 -19.42
N ASP A 932 -4.42 24.32 -19.92
CA ASP A 932 -4.14 24.49 -21.34
C ASP A 932 -3.82 23.17 -22.08
N VAL A 933 -3.69 22.04 -21.37
CA VAL A 933 -3.27 20.76 -21.97
C VAL A 933 -4.40 20.14 -22.78
N LYS A 934 -4.40 20.38 -24.09
CA LYS A 934 -5.36 19.77 -25.02
C LYS A 934 -4.93 18.37 -25.41
N ILE A 935 -5.73 17.38 -25.03
CA ILE A 935 -5.55 15.98 -25.45
C ILE A 935 -5.82 15.86 -26.96
N LYS A 936 -4.88 15.29 -27.71
CA LYS A 936 -5.09 15.01 -29.13
C LYS A 936 -6.16 13.91 -29.30
N PRO A 937 -7.17 14.08 -30.17
CA PRO A 937 -8.19 13.07 -30.42
C PRO A 937 -7.62 11.66 -30.69
N ILE A 938 -8.30 10.65 -30.15
CA ILE A 938 -7.96 9.23 -30.29
C ILE A 938 -9.10 8.54 -31.02
N THR A 939 -8.74 7.73 -32.02
CA THR A 939 -9.66 6.81 -32.71
C THR A 939 -8.95 5.47 -32.91
N SER A 940 -9.71 4.43 -33.26
CA SER A 940 -9.19 3.11 -33.67
C SER A 940 -8.23 3.15 -34.87
N ALA A 941 -8.17 4.26 -35.62
CA ALA A 941 -7.28 4.41 -36.77
C ALA A 941 -5.80 4.34 -36.36
N GLY A 942 -5.05 3.41 -36.96
CA GLY A 942 -3.66 3.16 -36.64
C GLY A 942 -3.43 2.58 -35.23
N ALA A 943 -4.38 1.78 -34.72
CA ALA A 943 -4.17 0.93 -33.54
C ALA A 943 -3.16 -0.22 -33.78
N TYR A 944 -3.01 -0.61 -35.05
CA TYR A 944 -2.09 -1.63 -35.53
C TYR A 944 -1.36 -1.10 -36.78
N ASP A 945 -0.09 -1.47 -36.95
CA ASP A 945 0.72 -1.00 -38.07
C ASP A 945 0.20 -1.53 -39.42
N VAL A 946 0.28 -0.72 -40.47
CA VAL A 946 0.01 -1.15 -41.84
C VAL A 946 1.31 -1.61 -42.49
N LYS A 947 1.29 -2.79 -43.13
CA LYS A 947 2.46 -3.33 -43.83
C LYS A 947 2.74 -2.56 -45.12
N LEU A 948 4.01 -2.24 -45.36
CA LEU A 948 4.48 -1.75 -46.67
C LEU A 948 4.41 -2.89 -47.69
N GLU A 949 3.29 -2.98 -48.41
CA GLU A 949 3.09 -4.02 -49.43
C GLU A 949 3.82 -3.69 -50.74
N SER A 950 4.66 -4.62 -51.20
CA SER A 950 5.35 -4.56 -52.49
C SER A 950 4.63 -5.33 -53.61
N LYS A 951 3.47 -5.93 -53.32
CA LYS A 951 2.65 -6.62 -54.32
C LYS A 951 2.08 -5.63 -55.33
N ARG A 952 2.35 -5.85 -56.61
CA ARG A 952 1.84 -5.01 -57.70
C ARG A 952 0.30 -4.95 -57.67
N LEU A 953 -0.24 -3.74 -57.59
CA LEU A 953 -1.67 -3.48 -57.72
C LEU A 953 -2.16 -3.76 -59.15
N ARG A 954 -3.42 -4.20 -59.29
CA ARG A 954 -4.09 -4.30 -60.59
C ARG A 954 -4.26 -2.90 -61.18
N ASN A 955 -4.04 -2.75 -62.49
CA ASN A 955 -4.05 -1.44 -63.16
C ASN A 955 -5.34 -0.64 -62.91
N GLU A 956 -6.51 -1.29 -62.87
CA GLU A 956 -7.81 -0.65 -62.56
C GLU A 956 -7.81 0.02 -61.18
N HIS A 957 -7.31 -0.69 -60.16
CA HIS A 957 -7.23 -0.20 -58.78
C HIS A 957 -6.17 0.90 -58.66
N LEU A 958 -5.05 0.78 -59.38
CA LEU A 958 -4.03 1.83 -59.46
C LEU A 958 -4.58 3.11 -60.12
N LEU A 959 -5.37 2.99 -61.18
CA LEU A 959 -6.01 4.12 -61.86
C LEU A 959 -7.10 4.77 -61.00
N ASP A 960 -7.82 4.01 -60.17
CA ASP A 960 -8.74 4.59 -59.18
C ASP A 960 -7.99 5.37 -58.09
N LEU A 961 -6.91 4.80 -57.55
CA LEU A 961 -6.07 5.47 -56.55
C LEU A 961 -5.38 6.74 -57.08
N LEU A 962 -4.95 6.76 -58.35
CA LEU A 962 -4.33 7.94 -58.99
C LEU A 962 -5.34 9.03 -59.41
N ARG A 963 -6.66 8.79 -59.27
CA ARG A 963 -7.73 9.78 -59.49
C ARG A 963 -8.19 10.46 -58.20
N ARG A 964 -7.79 9.93 -57.04
CA ARG A 964 -8.05 10.49 -55.71
C ARG A 964 -6.94 11.45 -55.32
#